data_AF-A0A7Z9Y6Z9-F1
#
_entry.id   AF-A0A7Z9Y6Z9-F1
#
_cell.length_a   1.000
_cell.length_b   1.000
_cell.length_c   1.000
_cell.angle_alpha   90.00
_cell.angle_beta   90.00
_cell.angle_gamma   90.00
#
_symmetry.space_group_name_H-M   'P 1'
#
loop_
_entity.id
_entity.type
_entity.pdbx_description
1 polymer ?
#
loop_
_entity_poly.entity_id
_entity_poly.type
_entity_poly.pdbx_seq_one_letter_code
_entity_poly.pdbx_strand_id
1 'polypeptide(L)'
;MNKREQLLENCLARLAAGERVETCLAAYPEDAEWLRPYLTTIRQLNALSPQPPRSPADQAIRRQLRQAARHLATADRPNISRPRPARIWFFMEVMMKNISLFLLKWLPRIAVSGAAIALLIIFVSQFATSLPFVSRPAIEPALTPPAESVTTTVDGITITLEADLGAAPGEVPLYQAQLEPSPATPEEALAWAREFGLPDPEVYQTKDERFASLHVLGSDGRQLRFPNYDGFAEIYYADPTAPTTGDPLPFAEAADIAIAFLHDHQALPDAYRAEPALGGNGSIQPVLIHRQLEAGTLVSNDGPGTLRVGVAPDGRVAFANLSRLKLEPAGIVTVTSAQAAWDDLLDNRNIMETTTYNQAGAEGSVRYYQPPPAAWKVGEAVDLVGYLNVLVNAMTGAPRVELHGPGQETYLLTGDALDELAAQDEWGSVRIQGTITAQESPVIWTVAVENWETILPSTNSCLTGTVIRDGETAQFRSEEGAVYGLPGAPEEIAPDEAVEICLAIPAEPGDDLVWQSLVTPPPGSGLPPDGIVTEQVVVEKSVEVASAPLVTAKDTSVESGAGVAEAVPQPAPTGLPAKPITPYQIGDEVTLTGIVQLYRVVNDAGEEQLQAVFVHDGEEADRPYSLTYLLLTAPELLEEMTPYNELHIRVYGRIIAAPETPFGQMFAPPVGEQQAIAVDRFDRPWPDEKMALFLGHFSLEEIEGRQVMVFTDHEDGQQYVINPPDLPPEAYANDPILEEEQVLLAGIVHPTDRFGGLPLLSRRGTALDNRVKEATAVSELAEDYTDRLFPTIPRFNAAQMPPSGGLAGGLLPDDAVIERVELVYPYRPQPPTFNAANEPEAQLLEPVWAFYGRSADGRTQFIIHVRAVTP
;
A
#
# COMPACT_ATOMS: atom_id res chain seq x y z
N MET A 1 14.86 40.05 16.32
CA MET A 1 14.52 40.84 15.12
C MET A 1 15.24 42.18 15.18
N ASN A 2 16.07 42.48 14.19
CA ASN A 2 16.78 43.75 14.13
C ASN A 2 15.85 44.88 13.65
N LYS A 3 16.21 46.14 13.92
CA LYS A 3 15.39 47.32 13.56
C LYS A 3 15.02 47.35 12.06
N ARG A 4 15.90 46.86 11.19
CA ARG A 4 15.72 46.89 9.74
C ARG A 4 14.72 45.85 9.25
N GLU A 5 14.75 44.63 9.80
CA GLU A 5 13.75 43.58 9.56
C GLU A 5 12.34 44.06 9.92
N GLN A 6 12.18 44.68 11.08
CA GLN A 6 10.89 45.20 11.53
C GLN A 6 10.37 46.34 10.63
N LEU A 7 11.27 47.15 10.06
CA LEU A 7 10.90 48.20 9.10
C LEU A 7 10.50 47.61 7.74
N LEU A 8 11.21 46.58 7.27
CA LEU A 8 10.87 45.87 6.05
C LEU A 8 9.50 45.20 6.18
N GLU A 9 9.26 44.43 7.23
CA GLU A 9 7.98 43.76 7.50
C GLU A 9 6.80 44.74 7.55
N ASN A 10 6.97 45.87 8.25
CA ASN A 10 5.96 46.94 8.27
C ASN A 10 5.69 47.51 6.86
N CYS A 11 6.72 47.70 6.04
CA CYS A 11 6.54 48.15 4.66
C CYS A 11 5.86 47.10 3.77
N LEU A 12 6.15 45.81 3.98
CA LEU A 12 5.51 44.71 3.25
C LEU A 12 4.03 44.59 3.60
N ALA A 13 3.67 44.70 4.88
CA ALA A 13 2.27 44.72 5.31
C ALA A 13 1.48 45.88 4.68
N ARG A 14 2.10 47.07 4.56
CA ARG A 14 1.49 48.25 3.93
C ARG A 14 1.35 48.09 2.41
N LEU A 15 2.34 47.50 1.74
CA LEU A 15 2.27 47.15 0.31
C LEU A 15 1.16 46.14 0.03
N ALA A 16 1.02 45.10 0.87
CA ALA A 16 -0.07 44.12 0.78
C ALA A 16 -1.45 44.75 0.99
N ALA A 17 -1.53 45.84 1.77
CA ALA A 17 -2.73 46.65 1.94
C ALA A 17 -3.01 47.63 0.78
N GLY A 18 -2.15 47.67 -0.24
CA GLY A 18 -2.30 48.49 -1.45
C GLY A 18 -1.63 49.85 -1.41
N GLU A 19 -0.76 50.12 -0.42
CA GLU A 19 0.05 51.34 -0.42
C GLU A 19 1.15 51.30 -1.49
N ARG A 20 1.56 52.48 -1.97
CA ARG A 20 2.68 52.62 -2.92
C ARG A 20 4.01 52.53 -2.18
N VAL A 21 5.03 51.98 -2.85
CA VAL A 21 6.41 51.87 -2.31
C VAL A 21 6.91 53.22 -1.80
N GLU A 22 6.64 54.30 -2.55
CA GLU A 22 7.04 55.66 -2.25
C GLU A 22 6.43 56.17 -0.93
N THR A 23 5.22 55.71 -0.57
CA THR A 23 4.58 56.04 0.70
C THR A 23 5.32 55.43 1.88
N CYS A 24 5.85 54.20 1.73
CA CYS A 24 6.64 53.58 2.80
C CYS A 24 8.03 54.19 2.92
N LEU A 25 8.70 54.46 1.78
CA LEU A 25 10.00 55.14 1.78
C LEU A 25 9.92 56.55 2.38
N ALA A 26 8.82 57.27 2.19
CA ALA A 26 8.59 58.56 2.81
C ALA A 26 8.35 58.47 4.34
N ALA A 27 7.83 57.34 4.83
CA ALA A 27 7.61 57.12 6.26
C ALA A 27 8.91 56.79 7.01
N TYR A 28 9.94 56.31 6.30
CA TYR A 28 11.24 55.91 6.87
C TYR A 28 12.41 56.50 6.07
N PRO A 29 12.60 57.84 6.07
CA PRO A 29 13.58 58.50 5.19
C PRO A 29 15.03 58.12 5.48
N GLU A 30 15.36 57.77 6.73
CA GLU A 30 16.72 57.34 7.14
C GLU A 30 17.09 55.95 6.59
N ASP A 31 16.09 55.09 6.35
CA ASP A 31 16.26 53.72 5.88
C ASP A 31 15.79 53.54 4.43
N ALA A 32 15.39 54.63 3.76
CA ALA A 32 14.80 54.59 2.43
C ALA A 32 15.76 54.04 1.35
N GLU A 33 17.05 54.30 1.49
CA GLU A 33 18.07 53.77 0.57
C GLU A 33 18.21 52.25 0.71
N TRP A 34 18.14 51.73 1.94
CA TRP A 34 18.21 50.29 2.22
C TRP A 34 16.89 49.57 1.85
N LEU A 35 15.73 50.15 2.14
CA LEU A 35 14.42 49.54 1.86
C LEU A 35 14.08 49.48 0.37
N ARG A 36 14.51 50.47 -0.42
CA ARG A 36 14.10 50.62 -1.83
C ARG A 36 14.31 49.37 -2.68
N PRO A 37 15.48 48.70 -2.72
CA PRO A 37 15.65 47.50 -3.54
C PRO A 37 14.65 46.40 -3.19
N TYR A 38 14.48 46.07 -1.90
CA TYR A 38 13.55 45.02 -1.46
C TYR A 38 12.08 45.31 -1.84
N LEU A 39 11.62 46.53 -1.58
CA LEU A 39 10.23 46.91 -1.88
C LEU A 39 9.96 46.98 -3.39
N THR A 40 10.98 47.28 -4.20
CA THR A 40 10.85 47.34 -5.66
C THR A 40 10.83 45.93 -6.26
N THR A 41 11.69 45.02 -5.79
CA THR A 41 11.72 43.61 -6.19
C THR A 41 10.40 42.92 -5.88
N ILE A 42 9.86 43.11 -4.66
CA ILE A 42 8.58 42.51 -4.27
C ILE A 42 7.41 43.06 -5.10
N ARG A 43 7.45 44.33 -5.48
CA ARG A 43 6.44 44.89 -6.40
C ARG A 43 6.55 44.30 -7.81
N GLN A 44 7.75 44.01 -8.29
CA GLN A 44 7.97 43.38 -9.59
C GLN A 44 7.49 41.92 -9.56
N LEU A 45 7.81 41.16 -8.52
CA LEU A 45 7.29 39.80 -8.30
C LEU A 45 5.77 39.77 -8.26
N ASN A 46 5.14 40.67 -7.50
CA ASN A 46 3.67 40.79 -7.45
C ASN A 46 3.04 41.24 -8.78
N ALA A 47 3.80 41.85 -9.69
CA ALA A 47 3.33 42.20 -11.03
C ALA A 47 3.47 41.05 -12.03
N LEU A 48 4.37 40.09 -11.77
CA LEU A 48 4.60 38.89 -12.58
C LEU A 48 3.62 37.75 -12.24
N SER A 49 3.05 37.75 -11.03
CA SER A 49 1.95 36.87 -10.65
C SER A 49 0.61 37.63 -10.67
N PRO A 50 -0.08 37.75 -11.82
CA PRO A 50 -1.44 38.26 -11.82
C PRO A 50 -2.30 37.27 -11.02
N GLN A 51 -2.65 37.64 -9.78
CA GLN A 51 -3.64 36.87 -9.05
C GLN A 51 -4.89 36.77 -9.92
N PRO A 52 -5.43 35.55 -10.14
CA PRO A 52 -6.67 35.40 -10.90
C PRO A 52 -7.74 36.30 -10.28
N PRO A 53 -8.62 36.92 -11.09
CA PRO A 53 -9.67 37.78 -10.57
C PRO A 53 -10.48 36.98 -9.56
N ARG A 54 -10.35 37.37 -8.29
CA ARG A 54 -10.96 36.65 -7.18
C ARG A 54 -12.45 36.52 -7.41
N SER A 55 -12.97 35.32 -7.14
CA SER A 55 -14.37 35.01 -7.35
C SER A 55 -15.27 36.01 -6.60
N PRO A 56 -16.46 36.33 -7.13
CA PRO A 56 -17.44 37.15 -6.41
C PRO A 56 -17.78 36.59 -5.02
N ALA A 57 -17.65 35.28 -4.83
CA ALA A 57 -17.88 34.58 -3.56
C ALA A 57 -16.82 34.96 -2.50
N ASP A 58 -15.53 34.95 -2.86
CA ASP A 58 -14.45 35.34 -1.93
C ASP A 58 -14.55 36.80 -1.50
N GLN A 59 -15.00 37.67 -2.42
CA GLN A 59 -15.24 39.06 -2.11
C GLN A 59 -16.42 39.25 -1.15
N ALA A 60 -17.44 38.38 -1.23
CA ALA A 60 -18.58 38.39 -0.31
C ALA A 60 -18.19 37.90 1.09
N ILE A 61 -17.43 36.81 1.18
CA ILE A 61 -16.93 36.24 2.44
C ILE A 61 -16.05 37.24 3.18
N ARG A 62 -15.12 37.91 2.48
CA ARG A 62 -14.26 38.94 3.11
C ARG A 62 -15.02 40.19 3.54
N ARG A 63 -16.10 40.56 2.84
CA ARG A 63 -16.99 41.65 3.30
C ARG A 63 -17.72 41.27 4.58
N GLN A 64 -18.19 40.02 4.69
CA GLN A 64 -18.81 39.49 5.90
C GLN A 64 -17.81 39.42 7.07
N LEU A 65 -16.59 38.90 6.84
CA LEU A 65 -15.54 38.85 7.86
C LEU A 65 -15.12 40.25 8.34
N ARG A 66 -15.01 41.24 7.45
CA ARG A 66 -14.72 42.63 7.83
C ARG A 66 -15.87 43.29 8.60
N GLN A 67 -17.13 42.92 8.30
CA GLN A 67 -18.28 43.36 9.08
C GLN A 67 -18.30 42.71 10.47
N ALA A 68 -18.02 41.41 10.56
CA ALA A 68 -17.92 40.69 11.83
C ALA A 68 -16.79 41.23 12.71
N ALA A 69 -15.60 41.47 12.14
CA ALA A 69 -14.46 42.04 12.86
C ALA A 69 -14.74 43.48 13.37
N ARG A 70 -15.49 44.29 12.61
CA ARG A 70 -15.92 45.62 13.07
C ARG A 70 -16.92 45.54 14.22
N HIS A 71 -17.82 44.55 14.19
CA HIS A 71 -18.75 44.31 15.30
C HIS A 71 -18.04 43.86 16.58
N LEU A 72 -17.01 43.01 16.45
CA LEU A 72 -16.19 42.56 17.57
C LEU A 72 -15.30 43.67 18.13
N ALA A 73 -14.76 44.56 17.29
CA ALA A 73 -13.93 45.69 17.73
C ALA A 73 -14.71 46.80 18.46
N THR A 74 -16.04 46.86 18.30
CA THR A 74 -16.91 47.82 19.01
C THR A 74 -17.55 47.27 20.28
N ALA A 75 -17.32 45.99 20.61
CA ALA A 75 -17.84 45.39 21.83
C ALA A 75 -16.95 45.78 23.03
N ASP A 76 -17.39 46.81 23.76
CA ASP A 76 -16.78 47.28 24.99
C ASP A 76 -16.66 46.13 26.01
N ARG A 77 -15.45 45.83 26.47
CA ARG A 77 -15.16 44.69 27.37
C ARG A 77 -15.84 44.89 28.74
N PRO A 78 -16.78 44.04 29.17
CA PRO A 78 -17.28 44.11 30.52
C PRO A 78 -16.32 43.38 31.47
N ASN A 79 -15.94 44.11 32.52
CA ASN A 79 -15.09 43.67 33.63
C ASN A 79 -15.80 42.54 34.42
N ILE A 80 -15.25 41.32 34.37
CA ILE A 80 -15.85 40.14 35.02
C ILE A 80 -15.46 40.11 36.50
N SER A 81 -16.36 40.58 37.35
CA SER A 81 -16.38 40.23 38.78
C SER A 81 -17.29 39.02 39.02
N ARG A 82 -16.76 38.02 39.75
CA ARG A 82 -17.35 36.73 40.17
C ARG A 82 -18.88 36.73 40.42
N PRO A 83 -19.65 35.72 39.98
CA PRO A 83 -21.08 35.64 40.28
C PRO A 83 -21.38 34.93 41.62
N ARG A 84 -22.41 35.41 42.31
CA ARG A 84 -23.05 34.77 43.48
C ARG A 84 -24.25 33.92 43.03
N PRO A 85 -24.56 32.79 43.71
CA PRO A 85 -25.64 31.89 43.33
C PRO A 85 -26.97 32.39 43.93
N ALA A 86 -27.84 33.02 43.13
CA ALA A 86 -29.20 33.36 43.58
C ALA A 86 -30.26 33.48 42.47
N ARG A 87 -29.97 33.13 41.20
CA ARG A 87 -30.90 33.35 40.08
C ARG A 87 -31.52 32.10 39.46
N ILE A 88 -31.12 30.90 39.86
CA ILE A 88 -31.64 29.64 39.30
C ILE A 88 -33.02 29.27 39.86
N TRP A 89 -33.40 29.80 41.03
CA TRP A 89 -34.65 29.40 41.71
C TRP A 89 -35.93 30.03 41.13
N PHE A 90 -35.85 31.19 40.47
CA PHE A 90 -37.03 31.89 39.95
C PHE A 90 -37.54 31.32 38.62
N PHE A 91 -36.68 30.64 37.85
CA PHE A 91 -37.06 30.05 36.55
C PHE A 91 -37.77 28.70 36.70
N MET A 92 -37.44 27.91 37.73
CA MET A 92 -38.11 26.63 38.01
C MET A 92 -39.57 26.79 38.47
N GLU A 93 -39.91 27.85 39.21
CA GLU A 93 -41.28 28.07 39.69
C GLU A 93 -42.27 28.44 38.56
N VAL A 94 -41.80 29.13 37.52
CA VAL A 94 -42.63 29.53 36.38
C VAL A 94 -42.86 28.36 35.42
N MET A 95 -41.89 27.46 35.28
CA MET A 95 -42.00 26.27 34.42
C MET A 95 -42.97 25.22 35.02
N MET A 96 -42.94 25.02 36.34
CA MET A 96 -43.79 24.04 37.03
C MET A 96 -45.28 24.43 37.09
N LYS A 97 -45.61 25.73 37.01
CA LYS A 97 -47.02 26.19 36.99
C LYS A 97 -47.71 26.08 35.63
N ASN A 98 -46.97 26.02 34.53
CA ASN A 98 -47.57 25.92 33.18
C ASN A 98 -47.82 24.48 32.73
N ILE A 99 -47.09 23.49 33.28
CA ILE A 99 -47.26 22.07 32.94
C ILE A 99 -48.53 21.47 33.58
N SER A 100 -48.93 21.95 34.76
CA SER A 100 -50.10 21.41 35.49
C SER A 100 -51.45 21.79 34.86
N LEU A 101 -51.52 22.90 34.13
CA LEU A 101 -52.76 23.33 33.44
C LEU A 101 -52.97 22.67 32.08
N PHE A 102 -51.92 22.12 31.47
CA PHE A 102 -52.01 21.45 30.17
C PHE A 102 -52.48 20.01 30.29
N LEU A 103 -52.08 19.30 31.36
CA LEU A 103 -52.42 17.89 31.58
C LEU A 103 -53.87 17.67 32.06
N LEU A 104 -54.54 18.67 32.64
CA LEU A 104 -55.89 18.49 33.18
C LEU A 104 -57.01 18.55 32.13
N LYS A 105 -56.74 19.02 30.90
CA LYS A 105 -57.77 19.17 29.84
C LYS A 105 -57.89 18.00 28.87
N TRP A 106 -56.95 17.05 28.87
CA TRP A 106 -56.89 15.97 27.88
C TRP A 106 -57.31 14.58 28.39
N LEU A 107 -57.57 14.44 29.69
CA LEU A 107 -57.84 13.14 30.32
C LEU A 107 -59.16 12.42 29.94
N PRO A 108 -60.24 13.06 29.43
CA PRO A 108 -61.43 12.28 29.06
C PRO A 108 -61.45 11.76 27.61
N ARG A 109 -60.43 12.04 26.77
CA ARG A 109 -60.41 11.60 25.36
C ARG A 109 -59.50 10.41 25.05
N ILE A 110 -58.60 10.03 25.96
CA ILE A 110 -57.61 8.97 25.73
C ILE A 110 -58.13 7.57 26.10
N ALA A 111 -59.19 7.47 26.91
CA ALA A 111 -59.67 6.17 27.41
C ALA A 111 -60.27 5.24 26.32
N VAL A 112 -60.69 5.76 25.16
CA VAL A 112 -61.29 4.95 24.09
C VAL A 112 -60.27 4.60 22.97
N SER A 113 -59.15 5.33 22.87
CA SER A 113 -58.12 5.08 21.84
C SER A 113 -56.98 4.15 22.31
N GLY A 114 -56.77 4.03 23.62
CA GLY A 114 -55.69 3.20 24.18
C GLY A 114 -55.85 1.69 23.95
N ALA A 115 -57.09 1.19 23.91
CA ALA A 115 -57.33 -0.25 23.73
C ALA A 115 -57.06 -0.72 22.29
N ALA A 116 -57.33 0.12 21.29
CA ALA A 116 -57.07 -0.22 19.88
C ALA A 116 -55.57 -0.17 19.54
N ILE A 117 -54.83 0.79 20.12
CA ILE A 117 -53.39 0.91 19.92
C ILE A 117 -52.64 -0.22 20.65
N ALA A 118 -53.06 -0.60 21.86
CA ALA A 118 -52.47 -1.74 22.55
C ALA A 118 -52.71 -3.06 21.81
N LEU A 119 -53.91 -3.27 21.26
CA LEU A 119 -54.20 -4.45 20.42
C LEU A 119 -53.42 -4.43 19.10
N LEU A 120 -53.23 -3.27 18.47
CA LEU A 120 -52.41 -3.14 17.26
C LEU A 120 -50.93 -3.43 17.55
N ILE A 121 -50.40 -2.95 18.68
CA ILE A 121 -49.01 -3.21 19.09
C ILE A 121 -48.80 -4.71 19.38
N ILE A 122 -49.75 -5.37 20.06
CA ILE A 122 -49.70 -6.82 20.31
C ILE A 122 -49.83 -7.61 19.00
N PHE A 123 -50.70 -7.18 18.08
CA PHE A 123 -50.89 -7.84 16.80
C PHE A 123 -49.65 -7.69 15.89
N VAL A 124 -49.03 -6.51 15.87
CA VAL A 124 -47.78 -6.25 15.13
C VAL A 124 -46.62 -6.99 15.78
N SER A 125 -46.52 -7.08 17.10
CA SER A 125 -45.43 -7.81 17.77
C SER A 125 -45.53 -9.34 17.61
N GLN A 126 -46.75 -9.89 17.43
CA GLN A 126 -46.93 -11.32 17.14
C GLN A 126 -46.75 -11.66 15.65
N PHE A 127 -46.96 -10.71 14.74
CA PHE A 127 -46.67 -10.89 13.32
C PHE A 127 -45.19 -10.66 12.97
N ALA A 128 -44.50 -9.75 13.67
CA ALA A 128 -43.08 -9.49 13.45
C ALA A 128 -42.17 -10.64 13.90
N THR A 129 -42.64 -11.51 14.80
CA THR A 129 -41.89 -12.67 15.30
C THR A 129 -42.20 -13.97 14.55
N SER A 130 -43.08 -13.95 13.54
CA SER A 130 -43.55 -15.16 12.83
C SER A 130 -43.40 -15.13 11.30
N LEU A 131 -42.79 -14.09 10.73
CA LEU A 131 -42.30 -14.15 9.35
C LEU A 131 -40.96 -14.89 9.35
N PRO A 132 -40.83 -16.05 8.67
CA PRO A 132 -39.51 -16.59 8.41
C PRO A 132 -38.77 -15.57 7.57
N PHE A 133 -37.64 -15.08 8.08
CA PHE A 133 -36.63 -14.42 7.27
C PHE A 133 -36.35 -15.36 6.10
N VAL A 134 -36.78 -14.98 4.89
CA VAL A 134 -36.31 -15.62 3.67
C VAL A 134 -34.96 -15.00 3.36
N SER A 135 -33.99 -15.22 4.24
CA SER A 135 -32.59 -15.07 3.87
C SER A 135 -32.36 -16.13 2.80
N ARG A 136 -31.94 -15.72 1.60
CA ARG A 136 -31.36 -16.70 0.68
C ARG A 136 -30.18 -17.32 1.45
N PRO A 137 -30.16 -18.64 1.66
CA PRO A 137 -29.08 -19.24 2.43
C PRO A 137 -27.75 -18.91 1.73
N ALA A 138 -26.71 -18.69 2.53
CA ALA A 138 -25.35 -18.82 2.03
C ALA A 138 -25.28 -20.12 1.22
N ILE A 139 -24.67 -20.06 0.03
CA ILE A 139 -24.47 -21.26 -0.77
C ILE A 139 -23.48 -22.11 0.02
N GLU A 140 -23.99 -23.07 0.81
CA GLU A 140 -23.15 -24.08 1.44
C GLU A 140 -22.39 -24.80 0.32
N PRO A 141 -21.06 -24.98 0.45
CA PRO A 141 -20.32 -25.77 -0.50
C PRO A 141 -20.96 -27.16 -0.53
N ALA A 142 -21.51 -27.54 -1.67
CA ALA A 142 -21.98 -28.90 -1.87
C ALA A 142 -20.76 -29.80 -1.68
N LEU A 143 -20.75 -30.58 -0.59
CA LEU A 143 -19.78 -31.65 -0.37
C LEU A 143 -19.99 -32.67 -1.49
N THR A 144 -19.25 -32.47 -2.58
CA THR A 144 -19.22 -33.38 -3.72
C THR A 144 -18.59 -34.68 -3.23
N PRO A 145 -19.13 -35.86 -3.58
CA PRO A 145 -18.48 -37.14 -3.24
C PRO A 145 -17.02 -37.10 -3.68
N PRO A 146 -16.08 -37.72 -2.94
CA PRO A 146 -14.66 -37.64 -3.25
C PRO A 146 -14.46 -38.13 -4.69
N ALA A 147 -13.99 -37.23 -5.56
CA ALA A 147 -13.56 -37.58 -6.89
C ALA A 147 -12.42 -38.59 -6.80
N GLU A 148 -12.25 -39.44 -7.81
CA GLU A 148 -11.03 -40.25 -7.89
C GLU A 148 -9.85 -39.29 -8.01
N SER A 149 -8.93 -39.36 -7.04
CA SER A 149 -7.75 -38.50 -7.06
C SER A 149 -6.83 -38.89 -8.20
N VAL A 150 -6.41 -37.90 -8.99
CA VAL A 150 -5.47 -38.08 -10.09
C VAL A 150 -4.14 -37.46 -9.68
N THR A 151 -3.10 -38.29 -9.55
CA THR A 151 -1.75 -37.84 -9.24
C THR A 151 -0.90 -37.86 -10.51
N THR A 152 -0.19 -36.78 -10.78
CA THR A 152 0.75 -36.63 -11.88
C THR A 152 2.01 -35.92 -11.40
N THR A 153 3.12 -36.07 -12.12
CA THR A 153 4.37 -35.37 -11.82
C THR A 153 4.76 -34.50 -13.01
N VAL A 154 4.93 -33.20 -12.77
CA VAL A 154 5.32 -32.21 -13.77
C VAL A 154 6.56 -31.48 -13.24
N ASP A 155 7.64 -31.47 -14.01
CA ASP A 155 8.89 -30.77 -13.67
C ASP A 155 9.43 -31.06 -12.27
N GLY A 156 9.22 -32.29 -11.79
CA GLY A 156 9.65 -32.74 -10.45
C GLY A 156 8.63 -32.50 -9.33
N ILE A 157 7.53 -31.79 -9.60
CA ILE A 157 6.45 -31.53 -8.65
C ILE A 157 5.36 -32.58 -8.81
N THR A 158 5.00 -33.26 -7.72
CA THR A 158 3.87 -34.17 -7.66
C THR A 158 2.60 -33.38 -7.39
N ILE A 159 1.68 -33.34 -8.35
CA ILE A 159 0.39 -32.67 -8.22
C ILE A 159 -0.71 -33.73 -8.12
N THR A 160 -1.47 -33.69 -7.03
CA THR A 160 -2.66 -34.52 -6.81
C THR A 160 -3.92 -33.66 -6.96
N LEU A 161 -4.76 -33.98 -7.93
CA LEU A 161 -6.07 -33.36 -8.11
C LEU A 161 -7.13 -34.17 -7.35
N GLU A 162 -7.71 -33.59 -6.31
CA GLU A 162 -8.83 -34.16 -5.55
C GLU A 162 -10.18 -33.49 -5.90
N ALA A 163 -10.13 -32.35 -6.59
CA ALA A 163 -11.31 -31.62 -7.04
C ALA A 163 -11.97 -32.25 -8.27
N ASP A 164 -13.30 -32.17 -8.36
CA ASP A 164 -14.04 -32.41 -9.60
C ASP A 164 -13.87 -31.20 -10.54
N LEU A 165 -13.38 -31.43 -11.75
CA LEU A 165 -13.21 -30.39 -12.77
C LEU A 165 -14.57 -29.96 -13.36
N GLY A 166 -15.62 -30.76 -13.22
CA GLY A 166 -16.96 -30.43 -13.71
C GLY A 166 -17.04 -30.19 -15.22
N ALA A 167 -18.20 -29.71 -15.68
CA ALA A 167 -18.41 -29.31 -17.07
C ALA A 167 -18.29 -27.79 -17.20
N ALA A 168 -17.66 -27.32 -18.29
CA ALA A 168 -17.56 -25.89 -18.57
C ALA A 168 -18.96 -25.28 -18.82
N PRO A 169 -19.24 -24.06 -18.32
CA PRO A 169 -20.51 -23.37 -18.61
C PRO A 169 -20.70 -23.02 -20.09
N GLY A 170 -19.66 -23.14 -20.93
CA GLY A 170 -19.71 -22.90 -22.36
C GLY A 170 -19.62 -21.42 -22.68
N GLU A 171 -20.65 -20.65 -22.35
CA GLU A 171 -20.70 -19.19 -22.53
C GLU A 171 -20.97 -18.51 -21.18
N VAL A 172 -20.20 -17.47 -20.85
CA VAL A 172 -20.34 -16.72 -19.60
C VAL A 172 -20.28 -15.21 -19.86
N PRO A 173 -20.91 -14.38 -19.01
CA PRO A 173 -20.82 -12.94 -19.14
C PRO A 173 -19.42 -12.41 -18.81
N LEU A 174 -18.98 -11.39 -19.55
CA LEU A 174 -17.92 -10.48 -19.11
C LEU A 174 -18.53 -9.39 -18.24
N TYR A 175 -17.75 -8.87 -17.30
CA TYR A 175 -18.20 -7.76 -16.44
C TYR A 175 -17.27 -6.58 -16.58
N GLN A 176 -17.84 -5.38 -16.61
CA GLN A 176 -17.11 -4.14 -16.37
C GLN A 176 -17.28 -3.78 -14.89
N ALA A 177 -16.16 -3.71 -14.19
CA ALA A 177 -16.07 -3.42 -12.77
C ALA A 177 -15.63 -1.97 -12.56
N GLN A 178 -16.45 -1.23 -11.83
CA GLN A 178 -16.18 0.15 -11.47
C GLN A 178 -16.28 0.31 -9.96
N LEU A 179 -15.24 0.86 -9.34
CA LEU A 179 -15.29 1.27 -7.95
C LEU A 179 -16.26 2.45 -7.81
N GLU A 180 -17.18 2.36 -6.86
CA GLU A 180 -17.96 3.52 -6.46
C GLU A 180 -17.04 4.52 -5.75
N PRO A 181 -17.27 5.83 -5.94
CA PRO A 181 -16.43 6.85 -5.33
C PRO A 181 -16.54 6.81 -3.79
N SER A 182 -15.40 6.86 -3.12
CA SER A 182 -15.31 7.16 -1.69
C SER A 182 -15.81 8.59 -1.40
N PRO A 183 -16.24 8.90 -0.17
CA PRO A 183 -16.55 10.27 0.25
C PRO A 183 -15.39 11.22 -0.09
N ALA A 184 -15.67 12.23 -0.91
CA ALA A 184 -14.65 13.20 -1.35
C ALA A 184 -14.56 14.40 -0.40
N THR A 185 -15.55 14.56 0.48
CA THR A 185 -15.65 15.69 1.41
C THR A 185 -15.81 15.25 2.86
N PRO A 186 -15.34 16.07 3.82
CA PRO A 186 -15.55 15.80 5.25
C PRO A 186 -17.04 15.63 5.62
N GLU A 187 -17.93 16.41 5.01
CA GLU A 187 -19.38 16.32 5.25
C GLU A 187 -19.99 15.00 4.77
N GLU A 188 -19.56 14.50 3.60
CA GLU A 188 -19.96 13.19 3.09
C GLU A 188 -19.45 12.07 3.99
N ALA A 189 -18.19 12.14 4.44
CA ALA A 189 -17.61 11.16 5.36
C ALA A 189 -18.37 11.12 6.70
N LEU A 190 -18.74 12.29 7.25
CA LEU A 190 -19.60 12.38 8.44
C LEU A 190 -21.01 11.82 8.21
N ALA A 191 -21.59 12.03 7.03
CA ALA A 191 -22.90 11.48 6.70
C ALA A 191 -22.84 9.95 6.68
N TRP A 192 -21.81 9.39 6.04
CA TRP A 192 -21.51 7.96 6.04
C TRP A 192 -21.34 7.41 7.45
N ALA A 193 -20.54 8.05 8.30
CA ALA A 193 -20.32 7.59 9.66
C ALA A 193 -21.60 7.54 10.51
N ARG A 194 -22.50 8.52 10.34
CA ARG A 194 -23.81 8.51 11.01
C ARG A 194 -24.71 7.39 10.50
N GLU A 195 -24.71 7.15 9.20
CA GLU A 195 -25.44 6.02 8.59
C GLU A 195 -24.88 4.67 9.08
N PHE A 196 -23.55 4.60 9.25
CA PHE A 196 -22.83 3.45 9.78
C PHE A 196 -22.96 3.31 11.32
N GLY A 197 -23.63 4.25 12.00
CA GLY A 197 -23.91 4.17 13.43
C GLY A 197 -22.74 4.51 14.36
N LEU A 198 -21.78 5.32 13.91
CA LEU A 198 -20.77 5.93 14.79
C LEU A 198 -21.42 7.05 15.62
N PRO A 199 -21.25 7.06 16.96
CA PRO A 199 -21.83 8.07 17.83
C PRO A 199 -20.98 9.35 17.79
N ASP A 200 -21.66 10.50 17.76
CA ASP A 200 -21.05 11.84 17.76
C ASP A 200 -19.77 11.95 16.90
N PRO A 201 -19.83 11.57 15.60
CA PRO A 201 -18.62 11.41 14.81
C PRO A 201 -17.96 12.73 14.50
N GLU A 202 -16.63 12.74 14.56
CA GLU A 202 -15.77 13.82 14.13
C GLU A 202 -14.89 13.37 12.96
N VAL A 203 -14.64 14.26 12.01
CA VAL A 203 -13.85 13.96 10.82
C VAL A 203 -12.52 14.68 10.85
N TYR A 204 -11.49 13.93 10.51
CA TYR A 204 -10.10 14.34 10.47
C TYR A 204 -9.52 14.00 9.10
N GLN A 205 -8.45 14.70 8.74
CA GLN A 205 -7.65 14.44 7.56
C GLN A 205 -6.19 14.30 7.98
N THR A 206 -5.45 13.44 7.29
CA THR A 206 -3.98 13.42 7.39
C THR A 206 -3.40 14.76 6.94
N LYS A 207 -2.30 15.20 7.54
CA LYS A 207 -1.60 16.44 7.18
C LYS A 207 -0.91 16.29 5.82
N ASP A 208 -0.43 15.08 5.49
CA ASP A 208 0.14 14.79 4.18
C ASP A 208 -0.93 14.70 3.10
N GLU A 209 -1.01 15.73 2.26
CA GLU A 209 -1.95 15.81 1.14
C GLU A 209 -1.74 14.68 0.11
N ARG A 210 -0.53 14.09 0.03
CA ARG A 210 -0.22 13.00 -0.91
C ARG A 210 -0.95 11.71 -0.57
N PHE A 211 -1.12 11.48 0.73
CA PHE A 211 -1.85 10.34 1.28
C PHE A 211 -3.07 10.85 2.02
N ALA A 212 -3.72 11.89 1.48
CA ALA A 212 -4.94 12.43 2.04
C ALA A 212 -5.91 11.27 2.32
N SER A 213 -6.30 11.12 3.57
CA SER A 213 -7.35 10.18 3.95
C SER A 213 -8.26 10.84 4.95
N LEU A 214 -9.56 10.61 4.80
CA LEU A 214 -10.55 11.08 5.76
C LEU A 214 -10.72 10.00 6.84
N HIS A 215 -10.47 10.38 8.09
CA HIS A 215 -10.66 9.55 9.27
C HIS A 215 -11.86 10.08 10.03
N VAL A 216 -12.89 9.25 10.19
CA VAL A 216 -14.06 9.59 10.99
C VAL A 216 -14.03 8.79 12.28
N LEU A 217 -13.91 9.49 13.40
CA LEU A 217 -13.78 8.90 14.74
C LEU A 217 -15.09 9.11 15.50
N GLY A 218 -15.67 8.02 15.99
CA GLY A 218 -16.81 8.05 16.90
C GLY A 218 -16.37 8.31 18.35
N SER A 219 -17.27 8.84 19.17
CA SER A 219 -17.02 9.11 20.59
C SER A 219 -16.78 7.85 21.44
N ASP A 220 -17.04 6.67 20.89
CA ASP A 220 -16.81 5.36 21.52
C ASP A 220 -15.52 4.68 21.02
N GLY A 221 -14.71 5.38 20.22
CA GLY A 221 -13.45 4.89 19.68
C GLY A 221 -13.57 4.13 18.36
N ARG A 222 -14.79 3.77 17.91
CA ARG A 222 -14.97 3.16 16.59
C ARG A 222 -14.64 4.16 15.50
N GLN A 223 -14.08 3.69 14.39
CA GLN A 223 -13.65 4.57 13.31
C GLN A 223 -13.97 4.03 11.91
N LEU A 224 -14.13 4.96 10.98
CA LEU A 224 -14.11 4.73 9.54
C LEU A 224 -12.95 5.49 8.93
N ARG A 225 -12.20 4.84 8.03
CA ARG A 225 -11.15 5.47 7.24
C ARG A 225 -11.47 5.33 5.76
N PHE A 226 -11.39 6.46 5.07
CA PHE A 226 -11.56 6.60 3.63
C PHE A 226 -10.22 7.08 3.06
N PRO A 227 -9.37 6.18 2.58
CA PRO A 227 -8.19 6.56 1.83
C PRO A 227 -8.63 7.29 0.56
N ASN A 228 -8.01 8.44 0.28
CA ASN A 228 -8.31 9.26 -0.88
C ASN A 228 -7.12 9.33 -1.85
N TYR A 229 -6.27 8.30 -1.87
CA TYR A 229 -5.24 8.16 -2.89
C TYR A 229 -5.82 7.44 -4.12
N ASP A 230 -5.51 7.98 -5.30
CA ASP A 230 -6.15 7.69 -6.58
C ASP A 230 -6.33 6.17 -6.83
N GLY A 231 -7.57 5.69 -6.91
CA GLY A 231 -7.89 4.31 -7.27
C GLY A 231 -8.11 3.32 -6.12
N PHE A 232 -7.83 3.68 -4.86
CA PHE A 232 -8.20 2.86 -3.70
C PHE A 232 -9.51 3.34 -3.07
N ALA A 233 -10.62 2.66 -3.39
CA ALA A 233 -11.94 2.95 -2.83
C ALA A 233 -12.36 1.93 -1.76
N GLU A 234 -11.43 1.55 -0.89
CA GLU A 234 -11.74 0.73 0.28
C GLU A 234 -12.17 1.60 1.46
N ILE A 235 -13.11 1.09 2.24
CA ILE A 235 -13.60 1.72 3.45
C ILE A 235 -13.19 0.81 4.60
N TYR A 236 -12.33 1.33 5.47
CA TYR A 236 -11.85 0.57 6.62
C TYR A 236 -12.67 0.94 7.84
N TYR A 237 -13.35 -0.05 8.40
CA TYR A 237 -13.94 0.04 9.73
C TYR A 237 -12.98 -0.59 10.75
N ALA A 238 -12.85 0.04 11.92
CA ALA A 238 -12.18 -0.56 13.07
C ALA A 238 -12.88 -0.23 14.39
N ASP A 239 -12.97 -1.22 15.27
CA ASP A 239 -13.29 -1.08 16.69
C ASP A 239 -12.02 -1.40 17.50
N PRO A 240 -11.20 -0.39 17.86
CA PRO A 240 -9.99 -0.61 18.64
C PRO A 240 -10.26 -1.07 20.08
N THR A 241 -11.53 -1.11 20.51
CA THR A 241 -11.91 -1.60 21.83
C THR A 241 -12.28 -3.09 21.81
N ALA A 242 -12.36 -3.72 20.63
CA ALA A 242 -12.56 -5.15 20.49
C ALA A 242 -11.34 -5.92 21.03
N PRO A 243 -11.52 -7.01 21.80
CA PRO A 243 -10.41 -7.74 22.37
C PRO A 243 -9.58 -8.41 21.26
N THR A 244 -8.26 -8.21 21.33
CA THR A 244 -7.27 -8.81 20.43
C THR A 244 -6.61 -10.06 21.03
N THR A 245 -7.09 -10.50 22.20
CA THR A 245 -6.59 -11.65 22.95
C THR A 245 -7.72 -12.62 23.30
N GLY A 246 -7.38 -13.91 23.42
CA GLY A 246 -8.34 -15.00 23.67
C GLY A 246 -8.38 -16.02 22.52
N ASP A 247 -9.17 -17.07 22.68
CA ASP A 247 -9.37 -18.06 21.61
C ASP A 247 -10.26 -17.44 20.51
N PRO A 248 -9.90 -17.58 19.22
CA PRO A 248 -10.76 -17.12 18.14
C PRO A 248 -12.09 -17.88 18.13
N LEU A 249 -13.17 -17.20 17.73
CA LEU A 249 -14.47 -17.85 17.58
C LEU A 249 -14.44 -18.93 16.50
N PRO A 250 -15.23 -20.01 16.63
CA PRO A 250 -15.42 -20.97 15.56
C PRO A 250 -15.88 -20.25 14.28
N PHE A 251 -15.32 -20.66 13.13
CA PHE A 251 -15.57 -19.99 11.85
C PHE A 251 -17.06 -19.77 11.54
N ALA A 252 -17.92 -20.77 11.78
CA ALA A 252 -19.35 -20.65 11.52
C ALA A 252 -20.02 -19.53 12.33
N GLU A 253 -19.65 -19.38 13.60
CA GLU A 253 -20.17 -18.32 14.48
C GLU A 253 -19.63 -16.95 14.06
N ALA A 254 -18.33 -16.85 13.76
CA ALA A 254 -17.74 -15.63 13.23
C ALA A 254 -18.36 -15.22 11.88
N ALA A 255 -18.66 -16.19 11.01
CA ALA A 255 -19.29 -15.94 9.72
C ALA A 255 -20.71 -15.39 9.88
N ASP A 256 -21.52 -15.94 10.78
CA ASP A 256 -22.86 -15.43 11.08
C ASP A 256 -22.80 -13.98 11.58
N ILE A 257 -21.85 -13.66 12.46
CA ILE A 257 -21.63 -12.29 12.97
C ILE A 257 -21.19 -11.35 11.85
N ALA A 258 -20.23 -11.77 11.02
CA ALA A 258 -19.74 -10.97 9.89
C ALA A 258 -20.83 -10.68 8.87
N ILE A 259 -21.65 -11.67 8.54
CA ILE A 259 -22.79 -11.54 7.62
C ILE A 259 -23.83 -10.57 8.19
N ALA A 260 -24.18 -10.72 9.48
CA ALA A 260 -25.12 -9.82 10.14
C ALA A 260 -24.60 -8.37 10.14
N PHE A 261 -23.33 -8.18 10.46
CA PHE A 261 -22.68 -6.87 10.39
C PHE A 261 -22.77 -6.26 8.99
N LEU A 262 -22.39 -7.00 7.94
CA LEU A 262 -22.48 -6.48 6.57
C LEU A 262 -23.92 -6.20 6.13
N HIS A 263 -24.88 -7.01 6.54
CA HIS A 263 -26.29 -6.80 6.25
C HIS A 263 -26.81 -5.51 6.90
N ASP A 264 -26.53 -5.32 8.20
CA ASP A 264 -27.00 -4.16 8.96
C ASP A 264 -26.44 -2.83 8.41
N HIS A 265 -25.28 -2.88 7.76
CA HIS A 265 -24.62 -1.73 7.14
C HIS A 265 -24.80 -1.67 5.61
N GLN A 266 -25.73 -2.46 5.05
CA GLN A 266 -26.06 -2.50 3.61
C GLN A 266 -24.84 -2.73 2.70
N ALA A 267 -23.87 -3.50 3.19
CA ALA A 267 -22.64 -3.86 2.49
C ALA A 267 -22.63 -5.33 2.01
N LEU A 268 -23.57 -6.16 2.48
CA LEU A 268 -23.66 -7.57 2.09
C LEU A 268 -24.12 -7.70 0.62
N PRO A 269 -23.39 -8.42 -0.25
CA PRO A 269 -23.83 -8.68 -1.62
C PRO A 269 -25.10 -9.53 -1.67
N ASP A 270 -25.93 -9.36 -2.71
CA ASP A 270 -27.16 -10.15 -2.89
C ASP A 270 -26.93 -11.67 -2.96
N ALA A 271 -25.79 -12.07 -3.52
CA ALA A 271 -25.32 -13.44 -3.58
C ALA A 271 -23.85 -13.46 -3.16
N TYR A 272 -23.54 -14.31 -2.19
CA TYR A 272 -22.21 -14.34 -1.58
C TYR A 272 -21.83 -15.74 -1.10
N ARG A 273 -20.55 -15.90 -0.82
CA ARG A 273 -19.96 -17.08 -0.17
C ARG A 273 -18.99 -16.62 0.90
N ALA A 274 -19.08 -17.22 2.09
CA ALA A 274 -18.20 -16.93 3.22
C ALA A 274 -17.12 -17.99 3.32
N GLU A 275 -15.86 -17.59 3.52
CA GLU A 275 -14.70 -18.46 3.67
C GLU A 275 -13.79 -17.97 4.80
N PRO A 276 -13.05 -18.85 5.49
CA PRO A 276 -12.02 -18.41 6.41
C PRO A 276 -10.89 -17.74 5.62
N ALA A 277 -10.32 -16.66 6.15
CA ALA A 277 -9.12 -16.09 5.52
C ALA A 277 -7.92 -17.03 5.70
N LEU A 278 -7.08 -17.12 4.67
CA LEU A 278 -5.83 -17.87 4.73
C LEU A 278 -4.83 -17.13 5.64
N GLY A 279 -4.10 -17.85 6.51
CA GLY A 279 -3.00 -17.29 7.30
C GLY A 279 -3.36 -16.41 8.51
N GLY A 280 -4.56 -16.54 9.09
CA GLY A 280 -4.93 -15.81 10.31
C GLY A 280 -4.41 -16.46 11.59
N ASN A 281 -3.41 -15.84 12.24
CA ASN A 281 -2.79 -16.34 13.49
C ASN A 281 -3.16 -15.53 14.75
N GLY A 282 -4.29 -14.83 14.72
CA GLY A 282 -4.72 -13.98 15.82
C GLY A 282 -5.92 -14.54 16.57
N SER A 283 -6.21 -13.92 17.72
CA SER A 283 -7.48 -14.10 18.43
C SER A 283 -8.68 -13.57 17.65
N ILE A 284 -8.47 -12.73 16.64
CA ILE A 284 -9.52 -12.27 15.73
C ILE A 284 -9.69 -13.31 14.63
N GLN A 285 -10.91 -13.82 14.45
CA GLN A 285 -11.27 -14.72 13.36
C GLN A 285 -11.64 -13.91 12.11
N PRO A 286 -10.78 -13.88 11.06
CA PRO A 286 -11.11 -13.22 9.81
C PRO A 286 -12.06 -14.10 8.97
N VAL A 287 -13.07 -13.44 8.39
CA VAL A 287 -14.06 -14.00 7.46
C VAL A 287 -13.97 -13.23 6.16
N LEU A 288 -13.75 -13.95 5.06
CA LEU A 288 -13.80 -13.43 3.70
C LEU A 288 -15.21 -13.64 3.14
N ILE A 289 -15.79 -12.59 2.57
CA ILE A 289 -17.10 -12.65 1.89
C ILE A 289 -16.87 -12.33 0.42
N HIS A 290 -16.98 -13.37 -0.41
CA HIS A 290 -16.85 -13.31 -1.85
C HIS A 290 -18.20 -13.07 -2.51
N ARG A 291 -18.28 -12.11 -3.44
CA ARG A 291 -19.49 -11.89 -4.24
C ARG A 291 -19.63 -13.02 -5.26
N GLN A 292 -20.82 -13.62 -5.31
CA GLN A 292 -21.17 -14.63 -6.31
C GLN A 292 -21.82 -13.95 -7.52
N LEU A 293 -21.27 -14.21 -8.70
CA LEU A 293 -21.78 -13.76 -10.00
C LEU A 293 -22.53 -14.92 -10.67
N GLU A 294 -23.20 -14.64 -11.79
CA GLU A 294 -24.02 -15.65 -12.49
C GLU A 294 -23.24 -16.92 -12.87
N ALA A 295 -21.97 -16.75 -13.26
CA ALA A 295 -21.15 -17.83 -13.81
C ALA A 295 -19.84 -18.09 -13.02
N GLY A 296 -19.65 -17.45 -11.86
CA GLY A 296 -18.42 -17.62 -11.09
C GLY A 296 -18.33 -16.69 -9.89
N THR A 297 -17.17 -16.69 -9.24
CA THR A 297 -16.92 -15.90 -8.02
C THR A 297 -16.05 -14.69 -8.31
N LEU A 298 -16.40 -13.51 -7.79
CA LEU A 298 -15.48 -12.37 -7.79
C LEU A 298 -14.41 -12.61 -6.72
N VAL A 299 -13.13 -12.56 -7.12
CA VAL A 299 -11.99 -12.74 -6.21
C VAL A 299 -11.04 -11.57 -6.36
N SER A 300 -10.39 -11.18 -5.27
CA SER A 300 -9.32 -10.19 -5.24
C SER A 300 -8.29 -10.63 -4.22
N ASN A 301 -7.02 -10.54 -4.59
CA ASN A 301 -5.91 -10.70 -3.65
C ASN A 301 -5.83 -9.43 -2.81
N ASP A 302 -6.36 -9.47 -1.59
CA ASP A 302 -6.34 -8.39 -0.58
C ASP A 302 -6.75 -7.00 -1.10
N GLY A 303 -7.88 -6.92 -1.82
CA GLY A 303 -8.37 -5.68 -2.41
C GLY A 303 -9.90 -5.60 -2.57
N PRO A 304 -10.41 -4.57 -3.28
CA PRO A 304 -11.83 -4.20 -3.29
C PRO A 304 -12.81 -5.23 -3.89
N GLY A 305 -12.33 -6.39 -4.36
CA GLY A 305 -13.19 -7.47 -4.85
C GLY A 305 -13.64 -8.47 -3.76
N THR A 306 -13.03 -8.44 -2.57
CA THR A 306 -13.35 -9.35 -1.46
C THR A 306 -13.60 -8.53 -0.19
N LEU A 307 -14.76 -8.71 0.46
CA LEU A 307 -15.00 -8.07 1.76
C LEU A 307 -14.31 -8.92 2.84
N ARG A 308 -13.62 -8.27 3.77
CA ARG A 308 -12.94 -8.95 4.89
C ARG A 308 -13.48 -8.41 6.20
N VAL A 309 -13.94 -9.29 7.08
CA VAL A 309 -14.47 -8.92 8.40
C VAL A 309 -13.74 -9.71 9.48
N GLY A 310 -13.12 -9.03 10.43
CA GLY A 310 -12.46 -9.63 11.59
C GLY A 310 -13.38 -9.64 12.80
N VAL A 311 -13.70 -10.82 13.33
CA VAL A 311 -14.54 -10.97 14.52
C VAL A 311 -13.68 -11.35 15.72
N ALA A 312 -13.74 -10.55 16.78
CA ALA A 312 -13.02 -10.76 18.03
C ALA A 312 -13.60 -11.94 18.84
N PRO A 313 -12.86 -12.47 19.84
CA PRO A 313 -13.32 -13.57 20.70
C PRO A 313 -14.64 -13.31 21.45
N ASP A 314 -14.98 -12.04 21.70
CA ASP A 314 -16.23 -11.66 22.38
C ASP A 314 -17.42 -11.50 21.42
N GLY A 315 -17.22 -11.78 20.12
CA GLY A 315 -18.25 -11.68 19.08
C GLY A 315 -18.45 -10.28 18.52
N ARG A 316 -17.63 -9.27 18.89
CA ARG A 316 -17.65 -7.97 18.22
C ARG A 316 -16.84 -7.98 16.94
N VAL A 317 -17.24 -7.18 15.97
CA VAL A 317 -16.44 -6.93 14.76
C VAL A 317 -15.32 -5.97 15.12
N ALA A 318 -14.07 -6.47 15.11
CA ALA A 318 -12.87 -5.69 15.40
C ALA A 318 -12.46 -4.83 14.20
N PHE A 319 -12.63 -5.33 12.97
CA PHE A 319 -12.37 -4.57 11.76
C PHE A 319 -13.21 -5.08 10.59
N ALA A 320 -13.39 -4.24 9.58
CA ALA A 320 -13.90 -4.66 8.28
C ALA A 320 -13.29 -3.83 7.15
N ASN A 321 -12.88 -4.50 6.07
CA ASN A 321 -12.50 -3.87 4.81
C ASN A 321 -13.68 -4.01 3.88
N LEU A 322 -14.29 -2.87 3.57
CA LEU A 322 -15.49 -2.80 2.75
C LEU A 322 -15.15 -2.16 1.42
N SER A 323 -15.84 -2.59 0.38
CA SER A 323 -15.72 -2.02 -0.95
C SER A 323 -17.08 -1.98 -1.62
N ARG A 324 -17.33 -0.92 -2.38
CA ARG A 324 -18.51 -0.81 -3.21
C ARG A 324 -18.10 -0.91 -4.67
N LEU A 325 -18.20 -2.14 -5.19
CA LEU A 325 -17.94 -2.42 -6.59
C LEU A 325 -19.26 -2.53 -7.36
N LYS A 326 -19.40 -1.68 -8.37
CA LYS A 326 -20.45 -1.76 -9.37
C LYS A 326 -20.00 -2.68 -10.50
N LEU A 327 -20.81 -3.68 -10.82
CA LEU A 327 -20.55 -4.64 -11.88
C LEU A 327 -21.64 -4.50 -12.95
N GLU A 328 -21.24 -4.22 -14.18
CA GLU A 328 -22.14 -4.15 -15.34
C GLU A 328 -21.76 -5.23 -16.36
N PRO A 329 -22.71 -6.00 -16.90
CA PRO A 329 -22.41 -6.92 -17.98
C PRO A 329 -21.83 -6.19 -19.21
N ALA A 330 -20.67 -6.62 -19.69
CA ALA A 330 -19.93 -6.01 -20.79
C ALA A 330 -19.98 -6.83 -22.09
N GLY A 331 -20.39 -8.10 -22.01
CA GLY A 331 -20.43 -9.00 -23.15
C GLY A 331 -20.61 -10.45 -22.71
N ILE A 332 -20.45 -11.37 -23.65
CA ILE A 332 -20.43 -12.82 -23.40
C ILE A 332 -19.17 -13.37 -24.06
N VAL A 333 -18.50 -14.30 -23.39
CA VAL A 333 -17.31 -14.98 -23.89
C VAL A 333 -17.46 -16.50 -23.77
N THR A 334 -16.84 -17.23 -24.69
CA THR A 334 -16.75 -18.69 -24.60
C THR A 334 -15.60 -19.08 -23.66
N VAL A 335 -15.89 -19.99 -22.74
CA VAL A 335 -14.94 -20.44 -21.71
C VAL A 335 -14.44 -21.85 -22.02
N THR A 336 -13.13 -22.06 -21.94
CA THR A 336 -12.49 -23.37 -22.01
C THR A 336 -12.91 -24.23 -20.81
N SER A 337 -12.88 -25.55 -20.96
CA SER A 337 -13.21 -26.43 -19.83
C SER A 337 -12.13 -26.39 -18.75
N ALA A 338 -12.52 -26.66 -17.49
CA ALA A 338 -11.56 -26.87 -16.41
C ALA A 338 -10.57 -27.99 -16.72
N GLN A 339 -10.99 -29.01 -17.49
CA GLN A 339 -10.07 -30.03 -18.02
C GLN A 339 -9.01 -29.42 -18.94
N ALA A 340 -9.38 -28.55 -19.88
CA ALA A 340 -8.40 -27.89 -20.73
C ALA A 340 -7.47 -26.97 -19.92
N ALA A 341 -8.00 -26.28 -18.91
CA ALA A 341 -7.19 -25.47 -18.00
C ALA A 341 -6.26 -26.31 -17.11
N TRP A 342 -6.70 -27.51 -16.71
CA TRP A 342 -5.87 -28.48 -16.00
C TRP A 342 -4.75 -29.01 -16.89
N ASP A 343 -5.06 -29.37 -18.14
CA ASP A 343 -4.05 -29.79 -19.11
C ASP A 343 -3.04 -28.65 -19.39
N ASP A 344 -3.53 -27.41 -19.53
CA ASP A 344 -2.69 -26.22 -19.66
C ASP A 344 -1.81 -25.98 -18.42
N LEU A 345 -2.35 -26.16 -17.21
CA LEU A 345 -1.58 -26.12 -15.97
C LEU A 345 -0.42 -27.14 -16.04
N LEU A 346 -0.72 -28.41 -16.35
CA LEU A 346 0.28 -29.48 -16.42
C LEU A 346 1.33 -29.27 -17.53
N ASP A 347 0.96 -28.59 -18.61
CA ASP A 347 1.87 -28.23 -19.69
C ASP A 347 2.60 -26.90 -19.44
N ASN A 348 2.39 -26.26 -18.29
CA ASN A 348 2.91 -24.94 -17.94
C ASN A 348 2.51 -23.84 -18.95
N ARG A 349 1.28 -23.90 -19.47
CA ARG A 349 0.71 -22.97 -20.46
C ARG A 349 -0.41 -22.14 -19.85
N ASN A 350 -0.57 -20.90 -20.34
CA ASN A 350 -1.71 -20.03 -20.01
C ASN A 350 -1.93 -19.74 -18.51
N ILE A 351 -0.95 -20.05 -17.65
CA ILE A 351 -0.94 -19.67 -16.24
C ILE A 351 -0.73 -18.16 -16.18
N MET A 352 -1.62 -17.48 -15.46
CA MET A 352 -1.63 -16.03 -15.31
C MET A 352 -0.93 -15.58 -14.03
N GLU A 353 -1.12 -16.33 -12.94
CA GLU A 353 -0.61 -16.00 -11.62
C GLU A 353 -0.66 -17.24 -10.73
N THR A 354 0.33 -17.38 -9.86
CA THR A 354 0.29 -18.29 -8.73
C THR A 354 0.50 -17.47 -7.47
N THR A 355 -0.39 -17.61 -6.50
CA THR A 355 -0.30 -16.96 -5.18
C THR A 355 -0.12 -18.02 -4.12
N THR A 356 0.86 -17.85 -3.23
CA THR A 356 1.14 -18.80 -2.13
C THR A 356 1.01 -18.11 -0.80
N TYR A 357 0.40 -18.81 0.15
CA TYR A 357 0.20 -18.38 1.53
C TYR A 357 0.85 -19.42 2.43
N ASN A 358 1.94 -19.04 3.08
CA ASN A 358 2.54 -19.90 4.10
C ASN A 358 1.70 -19.80 5.38
N GLN A 359 1.06 -20.90 5.76
CA GLN A 359 0.44 -21.01 7.06
C GLN A 359 1.52 -21.12 8.13
N ALA A 360 1.65 -20.08 8.93
CA ALA A 360 2.38 -20.17 10.18
C ALA A 360 1.56 -21.01 11.17
N GLY A 361 1.56 -22.34 11.06
CA GLY A 361 0.70 -23.15 11.93
C GLY A 361 0.92 -24.65 12.00
N ALA A 362 1.73 -25.26 11.13
CA ALA A 362 2.09 -26.67 11.34
C ALA A 362 2.90 -26.83 12.64
N GLU A 363 2.89 -28.01 13.28
CA GLU A 363 3.78 -28.31 14.41
C GLU A 363 5.23 -27.90 14.06
N GLY A 364 5.82 -27.02 14.89
CA GLY A 364 7.10 -26.34 14.61
C GLY A 364 6.98 -24.97 13.93
N SER A 365 5.80 -24.36 13.91
CA SER A 365 5.54 -23.05 13.31
C SER A 365 6.15 -21.88 14.08
N VAL A 366 6.51 -20.86 13.31
CA VAL A 366 6.95 -19.57 13.81
C VAL A 366 5.83 -18.94 14.65
N ARG A 367 6.09 -18.76 15.94
CA ARG A 367 5.23 -18.05 16.89
C ARG A 367 5.61 -16.57 16.88
N TYR A 368 4.61 -15.73 16.66
CA TYR A 368 4.74 -14.28 16.65
C TYR A 368 4.10 -13.70 17.91
N TYR A 369 4.83 -12.83 18.59
CA TYR A 369 4.40 -12.17 19.81
C TYR A 369 4.56 -10.66 19.69
N GLN A 370 3.64 -9.94 20.32
CA GLN A 370 3.70 -8.48 20.51
C GLN A 370 3.78 -8.18 22.01
N PRO A 371 4.35 -7.03 22.40
CA PRO A 371 4.39 -6.66 23.80
C PRO A 371 2.95 -6.49 24.34
N PRO A 372 2.68 -6.94 25.57
CA PRO A 372 1.36 -6.79 26.16
C PRO A 372 1.02 -5.31 26.35
N PRO A 373 -0.26 -4.91 26.25
CA PRO A 373 -0.66 -3.54 26.53
C PRO A 373 -0.27 -3.10 27.95
N ALA A 374 0.26 -1.90 28.06
CA ALA A 374 0.68 -1.27 29.29
C ALA A 374 -0.54 -0.96 30.19
N ALA A 375 -0.41 -1.29 31.47
CA ALA A 375 -1.45 -1.12 32.48
C ALA A 375 -1.21 0.16 33.30
N TRP A 376 -1.25 1.31 32.64
CA TRP A 376 -1.02 2.61 33.28
C TRP A 376 -2.10 2.97 34.30
N LYS A 377 -1.79 3.92 35.19
CA LYS A 377 -2.77 4.56 36.09
C LYS A 377 -2.92 6.03 35.77
N VAL A 378 -4.15 6.53 35.90
CA VAL A 378 -4.39 7.98 35.82
C VAL A 378 -3.59 8.70 36.93
N GLY A 379 -2.82 9.71 36.52
CA GLY A 379 -1.86 10.45 37.33
C GLY A 379 -0.44 9.88 37.34
N GLU A 380 -0.19 8.78 36.64
CA GLU A 380 1.14 8.18 36.50
C GLU A 380 2.00 8.96 35.49
N ALA A 381 3.26 9.21 35.85
CA ALA A 381 4.25 9.77 34.94
C ALA A 381 4.75 8.68 34.00
N VAL A 382 4.85 9.00 32.71
CA VAL A 382 5.21 8.06 31.66
C VAL A 382 6.34 8.61 30.79
N ASP A 383 7.14 7.69 30.27
CA ASP A 383 8.18 7.93 29.29
C ASP A 383 7.92 6.97 28.13
N LEU A 384 7.36 7.51 27.06
CA LEU A 384 6.77 6.76 25.95
C LEU A 384 7.61 6.97 24.70
N VAL A 385 7.72 5.93 23.89
CA VAL A 385 8.34 6.00 22.57
C VAL A 385 7.36 5.47 21.54
N GLY A 386 7.29 6.13 20.40
CA GLY A 386 6.39 5.74 19.33
C GLY A 386 6.54 6.63 18.10
N TYR A 387 5.73 6.36 17.09
CA TYR A 387 5.59 7.23 15.93
C TYR A 387 4.36 8.11 16.08
N LEU A 388 4.46 9.35 15.61
CA LEU A 388 3.34 10.28 15.60
C LEU A 388 2.41 10.00 14.42
N ASN A 389 1.11 10.06 14.69
CA ASN A 389 0.08 10.19 13.69
C ASN A 389 -0.63 11.52 13.93
N VAL A 390 -0.49 12.47 13.00
CA VAL A 390 -1.04 13.81 13.13
C VAL A 390 -2.28 13.92 12.27
N LEU A 391 -3.42 14.11 12.92
CA LEU A 391 -4.70 14.27 12.27
C LEU A 391 -5.17 15.71 12.44
N VAL A 392 -5.65 16.34 11.37
CA VAL A 392 -6.24 17.69 11.43
C VAL A 392 -7.75 17.56 11.32
N ASN A 393 -8.47 18.07 12.30
CA ASN A 393 -9.93 18.05 12.26
C ASN A 393 -10.41 18.87 11.05
N ALA A 394 -11.03 18.21 10.08
CA ALA A 394 -11.31 18.80 8.77
C ALA A 394 -12.39 19.90 8.83
N MET A 395 -13.14 20.01 9.94
CA MET A 395 -14.16 21.04 10.15
C MET A 395 -13.64 22.28 10.89
N THR A 396 -12.67 22.10 11.79
CA THR A 396 -12.21 23.15 12.72
C THR A 396 -10.75 23.56 12.52
N GLY A 397 -9.96 22.73 11.84
CA GLY A 397 -8.51 22.88 11.70
C GLY A 397 -7.72 22.54 12.96
N ALA A 398 -8.37 22.05 14.03
CA ALA A 398 -7.68 21.69 15.26
C ALA A 398 -6.84 20.41 15.08
N PRO A 399 -5.58 20.39 15.51
CA PRO A 399 -4.77 19.18 15.44
C PRO A 399 -5.22 18.18 16.50
N ARG A 400 -5.08 16.91 16.16
CA ARG A 400 -5.17 15.74 17.02
C ARG A 400 -3.89 14.96 16.79
N VAL A 401 -3.09 14.83 17.83
CA VAL A 401 -1.81 14.12 17.76
C VAL A 401 -1.94 12.82 18.53
N GLU A 402 -1.72 11.72 17.84
CA GLU A 402 -1.69 10.38 18.40
C GLU A 402 -0.25 9.87 18.39
N LEU A 403 0.18 9.23 19.48
CA LEU A 403 1.43 8.49 19.53
C LEU A 403 1.08 7.00 19.53
N HIS A 404 1.58 6.26 18.54
CA HIS A 404 1.44 4.81 18.50
C HIS A 404 2.69 4.18 19.09
N GLY A 405 2.52 3.49 20.22
CA GLY A 405 3.62 2.82 20.91
C GLY A 405 4.10 1.57 20.16
N PRO A 406 5.17 0.93 20.65
CA PRO A 406 5.63 -0.36 20.14
C PRO A 406 4.65 -1.51 20.45
N GLY A 407 3.75 -1.34 21.41
CA GLY A 407 2.63 -2.24 21.65
C GLY A 407 1.39 -1.85 20.86
N GLN A 408 0.24 -2.39 21.29
CA GLN A 408 -1.05 -2.11 20.66
C GLN A 408 -1.69 -0.80 21.17
N GLU A 409 -0.99 -0.01 21.98
CA GLU A 409 -1.53 1.19 22.59
C GLU A 409 -1.43 2.43 21.71
N THR A 410 -2.45 3.26 21.82
CA THR A 410 -2.49 4.59 21.22
C THR A 410 -2.58 5.63 22.34
N TYR A 411 -1.73 6.65 22.29
CA TYR A 411 -1.73 7.74 23.25
C TYR A 411 -2.21 9.03 22.59
N LEU A 412 -3.33 9.58 23.08
CA LEU A 412 -3.85 10.88 22.67
C LEU A 412 -3.08 11.96 23.40
N LEU A 413 -2.30 12.75 22.66
CA LEU A 413 -1.44 13.77 23.23
C LEU A 413 -2.21 15.06 23.47
N THR A 414 -1.97 15.69 24.62
CA THR A 414 -2.58 16.96 25.03
C THR A 414 -1.55 17.84 25.74
N GLY A 415 -1.89 19.12 25.92
CA GLY A 415 -1.03 20.09 26.63
C GLY A 415 -0.42 21.13 25.72
N ASP A 416 0.43 21.98 26.29
CA ASP A 416 0.98 23.17 25.60
C ASP A 416 1.94 22.80 24.45
N ALA A 417 2.52 21.60 24.47
CA ALA A 417 3.42 21.11 23.42
C ALA A 417 2.70 20.58 22.16
N LEU A 418 1.36 20.52 22.17
CA LEU A 418 0.59 19.89 21.09
C LEU A 418 0.80 20.58 19.73
N ASP A 419 0.84 21.90 19.71
CA ASP A 419 1.04 22.67 18.47
C ASP A 419 2.44 22.43 17.87
N GLU A 420 3.46 22.27 18.71
CA GLU A 420 4.83 21.96 18.27
C GLU A 420 4.96 20.54 17.73
N LEU A 421 4.29 19.57 18.38
CA LEU A 421 4.21 18.18 17.93
C LEU A 421 3.45 18.05 16.62
N ALA A 422 2.33 18.76 16.47
CA ALA A 422 1.55 18.78 15.22
C ALA A 422 2.31 19.43 14.05
N ALA A 423 3.30 20.27 14.34
CA ALA A 423 4.16 20.87 13.33
C ALA A 423 5.22 19.89 12.79
N GLN A 424 5.52 18.79 13.48
CA GLN A 424 6.48 17.77 13.01
C GLN A 424 5.99 17.04 11.75
N ASP A 425 6.93 16.44 11.03
CA ASP A 425 6.65 15.58 9.88
C ASP A 425 6.04 14.24 10.34
N GLU A 426 5.08 13.71 9.58
CA GLU A 426 4.16 12.63 9.99
C GLU A 426 4.77 11.24 10.23
N TRP A 427 6.10 11.10 10.28
CA TRP A 427 6.77 9.79 10.34
C TRP A 427 8.00 9.76 11.24
N GLY A 428 8.22 10.81 12.04
CA GLY A 428 9.29 10.83 13.03
C GLY A 428 8.94 9.96 14.23
N SER A 429 9.87 9.09 14.64
CA SER A 429 9.83 8.50 15.98
C SER A 429 10.12 9.60 17.00
N VAL A 430 9.31 9.66 18.06
CA VAL A 430 9.48 10.61 19.15
C VAL A 430 9.49 9.90 20.49
N ARG A 431 10.15 10.54 21.46
CA ARG A 431 10.04 10.21 22.88
C ARG A 431 9.21 11.27 23.57
N ILE A 432 8.18 10.85 24.29
CA ILE A 432 7.24 11.70 25.03
C ILE A 432 7.40 11.44 26.53
N GLN A 433 7.66 12.50 27.28
CA GLN A 433 7.55 12.48 28.74
C GLN A 433 6.31 13.25 29.15
N GLY A 434 5.49 12.66 30.01
CA GLY A 434 4.24 13.27 30.42
C GLY A 434 3.52 12.53 31.53
N THR A 435 2.26 12.86 31.72
CA THR A 435 1.40 12.26 32.74
C THR A 435 0.12 11.72 32.11
N ILE A 436 -0.27 10.50 32.47
CA ILE A 436 -1.54 9.88 32.03
C ILE A 436 -2.69 10.63 32.70
N THR A 437 -3.59 11.24 31.91
CA THR A 437 -4.72 12.01 32.43
C THR A 437 -6.05 11.29 32.33
N ALA A 438 -6.18 10.35 31.39
CA ALA A 438 -7.37 9.54 31.23
C ALA A 438 -7.06 8.20 30.56
N GLN A 439 -7.95 7.23 30.75
CA GLN A 439 -8.01 5.99 30.00
C GLN A 439 -9.31 6.01 29.21
N GLU A 440 -9.23 6.14 27.88
CA GLU A 440 -10.40 6.20 27.01
C GLU A 440 -10.90 4.79 26.67
N SER A 441 -9.97 3.83 26.56
CA SER A 441 -10.25 2.41 26.35
C SER A 441 -9.13 1.55 26.97
N PRO A 442 -9.24 0.20 26.97
CA PRO A 442 -8.17 -0.67 27.45
C PRO A 442 -6.78 -0.41 26.83
N VAL A 443 -6.73 0.12 25.60
CA VAL A 443 -5.50 0.37 24.83
C VAL A 443 -5.33 1.84 24.40
N ILE A 444 -6.28 2.73 24.75
CA ILE A 444 -6.21 4.15 24.40
C ILE A 444 -6.09 4.98 25.68
N TRP A 445 -5.02 5.76 25.76
CA TRP A 445 -4.69 6.59 26.91
C TRP A 445 -4.57 8.06 26.50
N THR A 446 -4.94 8.98 27.37
CA THR A 446 -4.70 10.41 27.15
C THR A 446 -3.50 10.84 27.99
N VAL A 447 -2.53 11.51 27.36
CA VAL A 447 -1.27 11.95 27.97
C VAL A 447 -1.18 13.47 27.91
N ALA A 448 -0.96 14.11 29.06
CA ALA A 448 -0.53 15.50 29.12
C ALA A 448 0.98 15.56 28.93
N VAL A 449 1.41 16.09 27.79
CA VAL A 449 2.83 16.16 27.41
C VAL A 449 3.52 17.26 28.22
N GLU A 450 4.62 16.88 28.86
CA GLU A 450 5.48 17.80 29.62
C GLU A 450 6.76 18.13 28.86
N ASN A 451 7.32 17.13 28.16
CA ASN A 451 8.52 17.26 27.34
C ASN A 451 8.49 16.24 26.20
N TRP A 452 9.16 16.56 25.10
CA TRP A 452 9.31 15.63 23.98
C TRP A 452 10.62 15.87 23.23
N GLU A 453 11.11 14.84 22.56
CA GLU A 453 12.26 14.93 21.65
C GLU A 453 12.07 14.01 20.44
N THR A 454 12.55 14.45 19.28
CA THR A 454 12.69 13.59 18.11
C THR A 454 13.84 12.62 18.34
N ILE A 455 13.61 11.35 18.08
CA ILE A 455 14.65 10.33 18.10
C ILE A 455 14.88 9.83 16.67
N LEU A 456 16.12 9.45 16.36
CA LEU A 456 16.39 8.80 15.08
C LEU A 456 15.56 7.53 15.02
N PRO A 457 14.80 7.28 13.93
CA PRO A 457 14.10 6.02 13.77
C PRO A 457 15.12 4.91 13.88
N SER A 458 14.85 3.90 14.73
CA SER A 458 15.67 2.69 14.69
C SER A 458 15.56 2.17 13.26
N THR A 459 16.68 1.85 12.64
CA THR A 459 16.65 1.08 11.40
C THR A 459 16.22 -0.34 11.77
N ASN A 460 14.91 -0.57 12.04
CA ASN A 460 14.28 -1.83 12.47
C ASN A 460 15.30 -2.89 12.90
N SER A 461 16.04 -2.62 13.98
CA SER A 461 17.19 -3.44 14.34
C SER A 461 16.63 -4.65 15.06
N CYS A 462 16.56 -5.78 14.37
CA CYS A 462 16.19 -7.05 14.97
C CYS A 462 17.46 -7.73 15.51
N LEU A 463 17.37 -8.23 16.74
CA LEU A 463 18.44 -8.98 17.40
C LEU A 463 18.04 -10.44 17.47
N THR A 464 18.95 -11.34 17.11
CA THR A 464 18.79 -12.78 17.33
C THR A 464 19.54 -13.22 18.58
N GLY A 465 18.99 -14.19 19.31
CA GLY A 465 19.56 -14.63 20.58
C GLY A 465 18.65 -15.62 21.30
N THR A 466 18.81 -15.75 22.62
CA THR A 466 18.00 -16.65 23.45
C THR A 466 17.35 -15.93 24.63
N VAL A 467 16.18 -16.40 25.03
CA VAL A 467 15.49 -15.90 26.23
C VAL A 467 16.00 -16.63 27.47
N ILE A 468 16.41 -15.88 28.49
CA ILE A 468 16.79 -16.37 29.81
C ILE A 468 15.68 -16.00 30.78
N ARG A 469 15.21 -16.97 31.58
CA ARG A 469 14.22 -16.69 32.64
C ARG A 469 14.82 -16.97 34.01
N ASP A 470 14.66 -16.02 34.92
CA ASP A 470 14.91 -16.17 36.36
C ASP A 470 13.64 -15.74 37.13
N GLY A 471 12.82 -16.73 37.51
CA GLY A 471 11.50 -16.48 38.09
C GLY A 471 10.56 -15.76 37.13
N GLU A 472 10.01 -14.63 37.58
CA GLU A 472 9.11 -13.76 36.78
C GLU A 472 9.87 -12.81 35.85
N THR A 473 11.19 -12.71 35.97
CA THR A 473 12.00 -11.83 35.13
C THR A 473 12.52 -12.58 33.91
N ALA A 474 12.41 -11.94 32.75
CA ALA A 474 13.00 -12.43 31.51
C ALA A 474 14.12 -11.49 31.06
N GLN A 475 15.17 -12.07 30.50
CA GLN A 475 16.28 -11.39 29.86
C GLN A 475 16.45 -11.97 28.46
N PHE A 476 17.00 -11.17 27.57
CA PHE A 476 17.42 -11.60 26.24
C PHE A 476 18.95 -11.61 26.18
N ARG A 477 19.55 -12.70 25.70
CA ARG A 477 20.98 -12.76 25.39
C ARG A 477 21.15 -12.86 23.89
N SER A 478 21.69 -11.81 23.28
CA SER A 478 22.06 -11.79 21.87
C SER A 478 23.09 -12.87 21.52
N GLU A 479 23.21 -13.21 20.25
CA GLU A 479 24.26 -14.11 19.74
C GLU A 479 25.69 -13.62 20.06
N GLU A 480 25.90 -12.30 20.15
CA GLU A 480 27.18 -11.70 20.54
C GLU A 480 27.46 -11.79 22.06
N GLY A 481 26.49 -12.30 22.83
CA GLY A 481 26.60 -12.50 24.27
C GLY A 481 26.21 -11.28 25.12
N ALA A 482 25.78 -10.17 24.51
CA ALA A 482 25.18 -9.05 25.23
C ALA A 482 23.83 -9.45 25.84
N VAL A 483 23.58 -8.99 27.07
CA VAL A 483 22.38 -9.33 27.85
C VAL A 483 21.54 -8.07 28.06
N TYR A 484 20.23 -8.20 27.89
CA TYR A 484 19.25 -7.13 28.02
C TYR A 484 18.08 -7.62 28.87
N GLY A 485 17.37 -6.72 29.57
CA GLY A 485 16.09 -7.05 30.17
C GLY A 485 15.02 -7.22 29.09
N LEU A 486 14.10 -8.17 29.26
CA LEU A 486 13.01 -8.41 28.33
C LEU A 486 11.65 -8.28 29.05
N PRO A 487 11.19 -7.05 29.34
CA PRO A 487 9.93 -6.84 30.03
C PRO A 487 8.76 -7.35 29.19
N GLY A 488 7.78 -7.98 29.86
CA GLY A 488 6.57 -8.50 29.21
C GLY A 488 6.79 -9.73 28.33
N ALA A 489 7.91 -10.46 28.48
CA ALA A 489 8.17 -11.67 27.70
C ALA A 489 7.07 -12.74 27.90
N PRO A 490 6.42 -13.24 26.82
CA PRO A 490 5.36 -14.25 26.88
C PRO A 490 5.78 -15.52 27.64
N GLU A 491 5.01 -15.92 28.66
CA GLU A 491 5.33 -17.04 29.56
C GLU A 491 5.52 -18.38 28.82
N GLU A 492 4.95 -18.51 27.62
CA GLU A 492 5.02 -19.69 26.76
C GLU A 492 6.37 -19.85 26.04
N ILE A 493 7.25 -18.85 26.10
CA ILE A 493 8.62 -18.93 25.58
C ILE A 493 9.49 -19.64 26.61
N ALA A 494 10.03 -20.79 26.22
CA ALA A 494 10.85 -21.62 27.08
C ALA A 494 12.20 -20.93 27.40
N PRO A 495 12.81 -21.21 28.56
CA PRO A 495 14.19 -20.82 28.80
C PRO A 495 15.12 -21.40 27.74
N ASP A 496 16.12 -20.61 27.32
CA ASP A 496 17.08 -20.89 26.27
C ASP A 496 16.47 -21.07 24.86
N GLU A 497 15.20 -20.72 24.68
CA GLU A 497 14.57 -20.71 23.36
C GLU A 497 15.17 -19.61 22.48
N ALA A 498 15.51 -19.96 21.23
CA ALA A 498 16.02 -19.01 20.25
C ALA A 498 14.89 -18.07 19.80
N VAL A 499 15.17 -16.78 19.75
CA VAL A 499 14.21 -15.74 19.37
C VAL A 499 14.86 -14.65 18.52
N GLU A 500 14.07 -14.03 17.66
CA GLU A 500 14.38 -12.75 17.02
C GLU A 500 13.51 -11.66 17.67
N ILE A 501 14.12 -10.56 18.09
CA ILE A 501 13.43 -9.43 18.75
C ILE A 501 13.70 -8.16 17.96
N CYS A 502 12.66 -7.56 17.41
CA CYS A 502 12.76 -6.27 16.70
C CYS A 502 12.51 -5.11 17.66
N LEU A 503 13.44 -4.16 17.67
CA LEU A 503 13.48 -3.07 18.65
C LEU A 503 12.82 -1.79 18.14
N ALA A 504 12.04 -1.15 19.01
CA ALA A 504 11.49 0.19 18.77
C ALA A 504 12.58 1.26 18.82
N ILE A 505 13.58 1.07 19.69
CA ILE A 505 14.74 1.95 19.85
C ILE A 505 16.01 1.13 20.09
N PRO A 506 17.19 1.65 19.70
CA PRO A 506 18.46 1.06 20.10
C PRO A 506 18.55 0.95 21.62
N ALA A 507 19.12 -0.15 22.11
CA ALA A 507 19.35 -0.42 23.53
C ALA A 507 20.82 -0.81 23.75
N GLU A 508 21.39 -0.38 24.88
CA GLU A 508 22.74 -0.78 25.28
C GLU A 508 22.69 -2.06 26.13
N PRO A 509 23.74 -2.89 26.14
CA PRO A 509 23.80 -4.06 27.01
C PRO A 509 23.57 -3.70 28.49
N GLY A 510 22.60 -4.35 29.11
CA GLY A 510 22.16 -4.11 30.49
C GLY A 510 20.87 -3.32 30.63
N ASP A 511 20.39 -2.67 29.56
CA ASP A 511 19.10 -1.97 29.53
C ASP A 511 17.93 -2.94 29.31
N ASP A 512 16.71 -2.48 29.64
CA ASP A 512 15.47 -3.16 29.26
C ASP A 512 15.17 -2.87 27.77
N LEU A 513 14.85 -3.91 27.01
CA LEU A 513 14.46 -3.77 25.61
C LEU A 513 13.07 -3.16 25.48
N VAL A 514 12.96 -2.12 24.65
CA VAL A 514 11.69 -1.63 24.12
C VAL A 514 11.47 -2.32 22.77
N TRP A 515 10.77 -3.45 22.79
CA TRP A 515 10.59 -4.32 21.63
C TRP A 515 9.20 -4.16 21.01
N GLN A 516 9.09 -4.34 19.70
CA GLN A 516 7.85 -4.25 18.91
C GLN A 516 7.29 -5.64 18.58
N SER A 517 8.18 -6.57 18.27
CA SER A 517 7.82 -7.94 17.92
C SER A 517 8.87 -8.92 18.40
N LEU A 518 8.42 -10.11 18.77
CA LEU A 518 9.26 -11.25 19.10
C LEU A 518 8.80 -12.45 18.28
N VAL A 519 9.75 -13.12 17.64
CA VAL A 519 9.50 -14.24 16.74
C VAL A 519 10.30 -15.47 17.17
N THR A 520 9.69 -16.64 17.20
CA THR A 520 10.38 -17.91 17.52
C THR A 520 9.86 -19.12 16.71
N PRO A 521 10.73 -19.96 16.12
CA PRO A 521 12.18 -19.74 16.03
C PRO A 521 12.51 -18.54 15.12
N PRO A 522 13.70 -17.92 15.26
CA PRO A 522 14.15 -16.84 14.38
C PRO A 522 14.04 -17.24 12.91
N PRO A 523 13.55 -16.38 12.00
CA PRO A 523 13.38 -16.70 10.58
C PRO A 523 14.66 -17.22 9.90
N GLY A 524 15.84 -16.81 10.37
CA GLY A 524 17.15 -17.27 9.87
C GLY A 524 17.74 -18.53 10.53
N SER A 525 17.11 -19.07 11.58
CA SER A 525 17.69 -20.14 12.42
C SER A 525 17.39 -21.59 11.95
N GLY A 526 16.66 -21.76 10.85
CA GLY A 526 16.50 -23.03 10.16
C GLY A 526 15.08 -23.61 10.17
N LEU A 527 14.51 -23.72 8.98
CA LEU A 527 14.15 -25.06 8.53
C LEU A 527 15.47 -25.86 8.44
N PRO A 528 15.59 -27.06 9.02
CA PRO A 528 16.82 -27.81 8.95
C PRO A 528 17.19 -28.07 7.48
N PRO A 529 18.48 -27.95 7.09
CA PRO A 529 18.98 -28.78 6.01
C PRO A 529 18.98 -30.19 6.58
N ASP A 530 17.95 -30.98 6.28
CA ASP A 530 18.07 -32.43 6.43
C ASP A 530 19.15 -32.90 5.46
N GLY A 531 20.38 -32.86 5.96
CA GLY A 531 21.52 -33.45 5.33
C GLY A 531 21.22 -34.93 5.15
N ILE A 532 21.16 -35.35 3.89
CA ILE A 532 21.74 -36.63 3.54
C ILE A 532 23.21 -36.53 3.97
N VAL A 533 23.50 -37.09 5.14
CA VAL A 533 24.84 -37.54 5.48
C VAL A 533 25.20 -38.60 4.44
N THR A 534 25.81 -38.18 3.33
CA THR A 534 26.60 -39.11 2.52
C THR A 534 27.85 -39.45 3.32
N GLU A 535 27.72 -40.47 4.14
CA GLU A 535 28.84 -41.33 4.49
C GLU A 535 29.51 -41.72 3.17
N GLN A 536 30.77 -41.33 2.97
CA GLN A 536 31.54 -41.71 1.79
C GLN A 536 31.72 -43.22 1.76
N VAL A 537 30.82 -43.93 1.08
CA VAL A 537 31.09 -45.29 0.62
C VAL A 537 31.82 -45.16 -0.70
N VAL A 538 33.14 -45.34 -0.65
CA VAL A 538 33.99 -45.57 -1.81
C VAL A 538 33.50 -46.87 -2.48
N VAL A 539 32.74 -46.73 -3.57
CA VAL A 539 32.55 -47.80 -4.55
C VAL A 539 33.25 -47.36 -5.84
N GLU A 540 34.48 -47.86 -6.01
CA GLU A 540 35.09 -47.99 -7.33
C GLU A 540 34.17 -48.85 -8.21
N LYS A 541 33.59 -48.25 -9.25
CA LYS A 541 33.29 -49.02 -10.46
C LYS A 541 33.36 -48.17 -11.71
N SER A 542 34.39 -48.47 -12.48
CA SER A 542 34.64 -48.12 -13.86
C SER A 542 33.45 -48.45 -14.78
N VAL A 543 33.09 -47.51 -15.65
CA VAL A 543 32.34 -47.82 -16.87
C VAL A 543 32.98 -47.09 -18.07
N GLU A 544 33.33 -47.91 -19.05
CA GLU A 544 33.88 -47.59 -20.36
C GLU A 544 32.94 -46.72 -21.21
N VAL A 545 33.57 -45.80 -21.94
CA VAL A 545 33.00 -45.04 -23.04
C VAL A 545 32.77 -45.98 -24.24
N ALA A 546 31.56 -45.94 -24.83
CA ALA A 546 31.35 -46.43 -26.19
C ALA A 546 30.39 -45.50 -26.96
N SER A 547 30.83 -45.13 -28.15
CA SER A 547 30.27 -44.11 -29.03
C SER A 547 29.37 -44.73 -30.11
N ALA A 548 28.25 -44.03 -30.43
CA ALA A 548 27.54 -43.97 -31.73
C ALA A 548 26.90 -45.27 -32.30
N PRO A 549 25.97 -45.23 -33.30
CA PRO A 549 25.63 -44.10 -34.19
C PRO A 549 24.13 -43.86 -34.52
N LEU A 550 23.92 -42.75 -35.24
CA LEU A 550 22.75 -42.31 -36.02
C LEU A 550 21.96 -43.43 -36.71
N VAL A 551 20.63 -43.33 -36.65
CA VAL A 551 19.70 -43.97 -37.60
C VAL A 551 18.67 -42.95 -38.08
N THR A 552 18.62 -42.79 -39.40
CA THR A 552 17.59 -42.09 -40.20
C THR A 552 16.38 -42.98 -40.48
N ALA A 553 15.16 -42.43 -40.39
CA ALA A 553 13.93 -42.87 -41.09
C ALA A 553 12.98 -41.66 -41.14
N LYS A 554 12.62 -41.02 -42.26
CA LYS A 554 11.95 -41.41 -43.52
C LYS A 554 10.44 -41.64 -43.38
N ASP A 555 9.70 -40.69 -43.94
CA ASP A 555 8.35 -40.69 -44.51
C ASP A 555 7.31 -41.69 -44.00
N THR A 556 6.20 -41.17 -43.47
CA THR A 556 4.88 -41.72 -43.80
C THR A 556 3.82 -40.63 -43.79
N SER A 557 3.39 -40.26 -45.00
CA SER A 557 2.18 -39.50 -45.31
C SER A 557 0.93 -40.36 -45.08
N VAL A 558 -0.08 -39.82 -44.40
CA VAL A 558 -1.44 -40.38 -44.35
C VAL A 558 -2.44 -39.30 -44.80
N GLU A 559 -3.17 -39.62 -45.86
CA GLU A 559 -4.33 -38.89 -46.38
C GLU A 559 -5.48 -38.89 -45.35
N SER A 560 -6.07 -37.72 -45.10
CA SER A 560 -7.41 -37.62 -44.50
C SER A 560 -8.32 -36.87 -45.48
N GLY A 561 -9.38 -37.57 -45.87
CA GLY A 561 -10.33 -37.16 -46.89
C GLY A 561 -11.31 -36.08 -46.42
N ALA A 562 -11.75 -35.30 -47.41
CA ALA A 562 -12.67 -34.19 -47.29
C ALA A 562 -14.09 -34.59 -46.87
N GLY A 563 -14.67 -33.76 -45.99
CA GLY A 563 -16.12 -33.61 -45.80
C GLY A 563 -16.45 -32.13 -45.74
N VAL A 564 -16.87 -31.56 -46.87
CA VAL A 564 -17.28 -30.15 -46.99
C VAL A 564 -18.75 -30.05 -46.59
N ALA A 565 -19.04 -29.28 -45.53
CA ALA A 565 -20.36 -28.76 -45.24
C ALA A 565 -20.31 -27.22 -45.27
N GLU A 566 -21.15 -26.66 -46.12
CA GLU A 566 -21.27 -25.25 -46.48
C GLU A 566 -21.87 -24.45 -45.31
N ALA A 567 -21.06 -23.62 -44.64
CA ALA A 567 -21.50 -22.71 -43.58
C ALA A 567 -21.72 -21.30 -44.15
N VAL A 568 -22.90 -20.75 -43.85
CA VAL A 568 -23.34 -19.39 -44.19
C VAL A 568 -22.43 -18.37 -43.46
N PRO A 569 -21.88 -17.34 -44.14
CA PRO A 569 -21.01 -16.37 -43.47
C PRO A 569 -21.84 -15.43 -42.58
N GLN A 570 -21.70 -15.59 -41.26
CA GLN A 570 -22.02 -14.55 -40.29
C GLN A 570 -20.95 -13.44 -40.36
N PRO A 571 -21.31 -12.16 -40.22
CA PRO A 571 -20.32 -11.08 -40.22
C PRO A 571 -19.43 -11.23 -38.98
N ALA A 572 -18.12 -11.29 -39.21
CA ALA A 572 -17.12 -11.32 -38.14
C ALA A 572 -17.31 -10.10 -37.22
N PRO A 573 -17.27 -10.27 -35.89
CA PRO A 573 -17.05 -9.14 -34.99
C PRO A 573 -15.70 -8.51 -35.38
N THR A 574 -15.68 -7.19 -35.49
CA THR A 574 -14.45 -6.41 -35.64
C THR A 574 -13.55 -6.68 -34.45
N GLY A 575 -12.69 -7.68 -34.57
CA GLY A 575 -11.54 -7.86 -33.69
C GLY A 575 -10.67 -6.61 -33.78
N LEU A 576 -10.40 -6.00 -32.64
CA LEU A 576 -9.34 -5.01 -32.52
C LEU A 576 -8.03 -5.70 -32.95
N PRO A 577 -7.29 -5.19 -33.95
CA PRO A 577 -5.95 -5.71 -34.20
C PRO A 577 -5.06 -5.30 -33.02
N ALA A 578 -4.61 -6.29 -32.23
CA ALA A 578 -3.47 -6.10 -31.35
C ALA A 578 -2.26 -5.77 -32.23
N LYS A 579 -1.83 -4.50 -32.25
CA LYS A 579 -0.57 -4.09 -32.88
C LYS A 579 0.55 -4.78 -32.06
N PRO A 580 1.50 -5.51 -32.67
CA PRO A 580 2.64 -6.03 -31.93
C PRO A 580 3.39 -4.87 -31.25
N ILE A 581 3.71 -5.05 -29.97
CA ILE A 581 4.27 -4.01 -29.09
C ILE A 581 5.77 -3.78 -29.40
N THR A 582 6.44 -4.76 -30.02
CA THR A 582 7.85 -4.68 -30.48
C THR A 582 7.92 -4.68 -32.02
N PRO A 583 8.81 -3.87 -32.64
CA PRO A 583 9.03 -3.90 -34.08
C PRO A 583 9.95 -5.06 -34.53
N TYR A 584 10.52 -5.84 -33.60
CA TYR A 584 11.51 -6.88 -33.88
C TYR A 584 10.92 -8.29 -33.76
N GLN A 585 11.41 -9.21 -34.61
CA GLN A 585 11.05 -10.63 -34.62
C GLN A 585 12.19 -11.51 -34.12
N ILE A 586 11.86 -12.67 -33.53
CA ILE A 586 12.85 -13.69 -33.18
C ILE A 586 13.67 -14.08 -34.42
N GLY A 587 14.99 -14.00 -34.29
CA GLY A 587 15.96 -14.24 -35.35
C GLY A 587 16.57 -12.96 -35.94
N ASP A 588 15.97 -11.79 -35.69
CA ASP A 588 16.48 -10.51 -36.18
C ASP A 588 17.84 -10.16 -35.57
N GLU A 589 18.78 -9.74 -36.42
CA GLU A 589 20.02 -9.12 -35.97
C GLU A 589 19.76 -7.65 -35.66
N VAL A 590 20.10 -7.24 -34.43
CA VAL A 590 19.78 -5.93 -33.91
C VAL A 590 21.03 -5.20 -33.42
N THR A 591 20.98 -3.87 -33.54
CA THR A 591 21.93 -2.96 -32.91
C THR A 591 21.10 -1.95 -32.13
N LEU A 592 21.00 -2.14 -30.82
CA LEU A 592 20.13 -1.34 -29.96
C LEU A 592 20.97 -0.51 -29.00
N THR A 593 20.51 0.70 -28.72
CA THR A 593 21.05 1.56 -27.65
C THR A 593 19.98 1.72 -26.57
N GLY A 594 20.43 1.71 -25.32
CA GLY A 594 19.58 1.61 -24.15
C GLY A 594 20.40 1.49 -22.88
N ILE A 595 19.71 1.48 -21.75
CA ILE A 595 20.30 1.40 -20.41
C ILE A 595 20.46 -0.06 -20.00
N VAL A 596 21.62 -0.43 -19.46
CA VAL A 596 21.83 -1.76 -18.87
C VAL A 596 21.63 -1.71 -17.35
N GLN A 597 20.87 -2.65 -16.81
CA GLN A 597 20.65 -2.82 -15.38
C GLN A 597 21.13 -4.22 -14.97
N LEU A 598 22.04 -4.27 -14.02
CA LEU A 598 22.70 -5.50 -13.58
C LEU A 598 22.18 -5.95 -12.23
N TYR A 599 22.13 -7.26 -12.04
CA TYR A 599 21.60 -7.88 -10.84
C TYR A 599 22.41 -9.14 -10.48
N ARG A 600 22.65 -9.35 -9.18
CA ARG A 600 23.30 -10.55 -8.64
C ARG A 600 22.25 -11.50 -8.14
N VAL A 601 22.10 -12.63 -8.79
CA VAL A 601 21.15 -13.68 -8.41
C VAL A 601 21.90 -14.80 -7.71
N VAL A 602 21.59 -15.03 -6.44
CA VAL A 602 22.19 -16.09 -5.62
C VAL A 602 21.28 -17.30 -5.64
N ASN A 603 21.76 -18.43 -6.13
CA ASN A 603 20.99 -19.68 -6.14
C ASN A 603 20.96 -20.36 -4.75
N ASP A 604 20.21 -21.46 -4.63
CA ASP A 604 20.08 -22.21 -3.37
C ASP A 604 21.39 -22.82 -2.87
N ALA A 605 22.35 -23.04 -3.77
CA ALA A 605 23.71 -23.49 -3.41
C ALA A 605 24.59 -22.33 -2.90
N GLY A 606 24.06 -21.10 -2.84
CA GLY A 606 24.79 -19.88 -2.48
C GLY A 606 25.71 -19.37 -3.59
N GLU A 607 25.64 -19.95 -4.80
CA GLU A 607 26.41 -19.50 -5.96
C GLU A 607 25.76 -18.26 -6.55
N GLU A 608 26.59 -17.29 -6.90
CA GLU A 608 26.15 -16.00 -7.40
C GLU A 608 26.34 -15.91 -8.91
N GLN A 609 25.29 -15.50 -9.61
CA GLN A 609 25.29 -15.28 -11.05
C GLN A 609 24.86 -13.84 -11.36
N LEU A 610 25.62 -13.17 -12.22
CA LEU A 610 25.27 -11.87 -12.75
C LEU A 610 24.22 -12.02 -13.87
N GLN A 611 23.18 -11.19 -13.85
CA GLN A 611 22.16 -11.10 -14.90
C GLN A 611 21.98 -9.63 -15.30
N ALA A 612 21.55 -9.41 -16.55
CA ALA A 612 21.41 -8.08 -17.11
C ALA A 612 20.05 -7.90 -17.79
N VAL A 613 19.37 -6.80 -17.44
CA VAL A 613 18.19 -6.29 -18.13
C VAL A 613 18.63 -5.09 -18.96
N PHE A 614 18.06 -4.94 -20.15
CA PHE A 614 18.35 -3.86 -21.08
C PHE A 614 17.08 -3.13 -21.45
N VAL A 615 17.05 -1.84 -21.15
CA VAL A 615 15.93 -0.95 -21.40
C VAL A 615 16.25 -0.16 -22.66
N HIS A 616 15.65 -0.51 -23.78
CA HIS A 616 15.88 0.10 -25.08
C HIS A 616 15.15 1.44 -25.20
N ASP A 617 15.89 2.48 -25.61
CA ASP A 617 15.37 3.79 -25.98
C ASP A 617 14.75 3.72 -27.40
N GLY A 618 13.52 3.22 -27.50
CA GLY A 618 12.79 3.13 -28.75
C GLY A 618 12.04 4.41 -29.09
N GLU A 619 12.31 5.01 -30.25
CA GLU A 619 11.51 6.10 -30.81
C GLU A 619 10.67 5.60 -32.01
N GLU A 620 9.36 5.39 -31.85
CA GLU A 620 8.42 5.50 -32.98
C GLU A 620 8.05 6.98 -33.12
N ALA A 621 7.89 7.47 -34.36
CA ALA A 621 7.75 8.90 -34.70
C ALA A 621 6.65 9.68 -33.93
N ASP A 622 5.74 8.99 -33.22
CA ASP A 622 4.63 9.59 -32.48
C ASP A 622 4.50 9.10 -31.02
N ARG A 623 5.29 8.13 -30.53
CA ARG A 623 5.30 7.67 -29.11
C ARG A 623 6.66 7.07 -28.71
N PRO A 624 7.32 7.59 -27.65
CA PRO A 624 8.42 6.87 -27.04
C PRO A 624 7.87 5.59 -26.42
N TYR A 625 8.49 4.46 -26.72
CA TYR A 625 8.21 3.21 -26.04
C TYR A 625 9.53 2.68 -25.48
N SER A 626 9.48 2.21 -24.24
CA SER A 626 10.60 1.52 -23.61
C SER A 626 10.38 0.02 -23.79
N LEU A 627 11.29 -0.66 -24.50
CA LEU A 627 11.29 -2.13 -24.55
C LEU A 627 12.34 -2.66 -23.58
N THR A 628 11.92 -3.59 -22.74
CA THR A 628 12.81 -4.24 -21.78
C THR A 628 13.18 -5.63 -22.29
N TYR A 629 14.48 -5.93 -22.36
CA TYR A 629 15.02 -7.21 -22.80
C TYR A 629 15.93 -7.83 -21.75
N LEU A 630 15.88 -9.15 -21.60
CA LEU A 630 16.96 -9.87 -20.94
C LEU A 630 18.19 -9.94 -21.88
N LEU A 631 19.38 -9.69 -21.37
CA LEU A 631 20.62 -9.93 -22.12
C LEU A 631 21.18 -11.31 -21.81
N LEU A 632 21.34 -12.14 -22.85
CA LEU A 632 22.00 -13.43 -22.78
C LEU A 632 23.36 -13.35 -23.45
N THR A 633 24.42 -13.55 -22.67
CA THR A 633 25.80 -13.49 -23.15
C THR A 633 26.72 -14.30 -22.22
N ALA A 634 27.99 -14.45 -22.62
CA ALA A 634 29.03 -15.04 -21.79
C ALA A 634 29.20 -14.25 -20.47
N PRO A 635 29.44 -14.93 -19.32
CA PRO A 635 29.64 -14.27 -18.02
C PRO A 635 30.73 -13.20 -18.04
N GLU A 636 31.80 -13.42 -18.82
CA GLU A 636 32.90 -12.45 -18.95
C GLU A 636 32.40 -11.13 -19.54
N LEU A 637 31.48 -11.18 -20.51
CA LEU A 637 30.92 -9.96 -21.10
C LEU A 637 29.97 -9.25 -20.14
N LEU A 638 29.23 -9.97 -19.28
CA LEU A 638 28.43 -9.34 -18.22
C LEU A 638 29.31 -8.65 -17.18
N GLU A 639 30.43 -9.27 -16.79
CA GLU A 639 31.39 -8.66 -15.88
C GLU A 639 32.03 -7.41 -16.51
N GLU A 640 32.30 -7.42 -17.83
CA GLU A 640 32.72 -6.22 -18.55
C GLU A 640 31.65 -5.11 -18.56
N MET A 641 30.37 -5.45 -18.40
CA MET A 641 29.27 -4.48 -18.29
C MET A 641 29.12 -3.87 -16.89
N THR A 642 29.69 -4.48 -15.83
CA THR A 642 29.59 -4.02 -14.43
C THR A 642 29.85 -2.53 -14.22
N PRO A 643 30.90 -1.91 -14.81
CA PRO A 643 31.15 -0.47 -14.67
C PRO A 643 30.11 0.43 -15.34
N TYR A 644 29.21 -0.15 -16.13
CA TYR A 644 28.18 0.54 -16.90
C TYR A 644 26.77 0.27 -16.39
N ASN A 645 26.63 -0.33 -15.20
CA ASN A 645 25.33 -0.46 -14.55
C ASN A 645 24.62 0.91 -14.53
N GLU A 646 23.36 0.92 -14.97
CA GLU A 646 22.49 2.10 -15.11
C GLU A 646 22.91 3.13 -16.17
N LEU A 647 23.96 2.86 -16.96
CA LEU A 647 24.43 3.70 -18.06
C LEU A 647 23.99 3.14 -19.43
N HIS A 648 24.08 3.98 -20.47
CA HIS A 648 23.76 3.52 -21.80
C HIS A 648 24.89 2.70 -22.40
N ILE A 649 24.50 1.58 -22.99
CA ILE A 649 25.36 0.76 -23.84
C ILE A 649 24.69 0.57 -25.20
N ARG A 650 25.50 0.25 -26.20
CA ARG A 650 25.01 -0.22 -27.49
C ARG A 650 25.30 -1.70 -27.61
N VAL A 651 24.26 -2.51 -27.67
CA VAL A 651 24.36 -3.96 -27.81
C VAL A 651 24.24 -4.36 -29.28
N TYR A 652 25.03 -5.35 -29.69
CA TYR A 652 24.97 -5.98 -31.00
C TYR A 652 24.67 -7.46 -30.76
N GLY A 653 23.62 -7.95 -31.38
CA GLY A 653 23.18 -9.30 -31.11
C GLY A 653 21.98 -9.72 -31.93
N ARG A 654 21.30 -10.74 -31.44
CA ARG A 654 20.12 -11.32 -32.10
C ARG A 654 18.95 -11.42 -31.14
N ILE A 655 17.76 -11.06 -31.61
CA ILE A 655 16.52 -11.31 -30.88
C ILE A 655 16.28 -12.82 -30.84
N ILE A 656 16.11 -13.35 -29.64
CA ILE A 656 15.83 -14.77 -29.39
C ILE A 656 14.62 -14.88 -28.48
N ALA A 657 14.05 -16.08 -28.38
CA ALA A 657 13.10 -16.37 -27.30
C ALA A 657 13.82 -16.18 -25.97
N ALA A 658 13.22 -15.43 -25.05
CA ALA A 658 13.74 -15.33 -23.70
C ALA A 658 13.65 -16.70 -23.02
N PRO A 659 14.68 -17.11 -22.28
CA PRO A 659 14.59 -18.31 -21.46
C PRO A 659 13.56 -18.07 -20.35
N GLU A 660 12.84 -19.13 -19.98
CA GLU A 660 11.94 -19.12 -18.83
C GLU A 660 12.77 -19.12 -17.54
N THR A 661 13.37 -17.98 -17.20
CA THR A 661 14.04 -17.79 -15.90
C THR A 661 13.15 -16.97 -14.97
N PRO A 662 13.14 -17.25 -13.65
CA PRO A 662 12.42 -16.43 -12.66
C PRO A 662 12.77 -14.94 -12.78
N PHE A 663 14.04 -14.66 -13.07
CA PHE A 663 14.54 -13.32 -13.28
C PHE A 663 14.01 -12.66 -14.57
N GLY A 664 14.03 -13.36 -15.70
CA GLY A 664 13.56 -12.83 -16.98
C GLY A 664 12.07 -12.46 -16.95
N GLN A 665 11.28 -13.17 -16.16
CA GLN A 665 9.85 -12.93 -16.01
C GLN A 665 9.51 -11.83 -14.99
N MET A 666 10.35 -11.60 -13.97
CA MET A 666 10.20 -10.46 -13.05
C MET A 666 10.28 -9.11 -13.76
N PHE A 667 11.10 -9.02 -14.82
CA PHE A 667 11.35 -7.78 -15.55
C PHE A 667 10.74 -7.75 -16.96
N ALA A 668 10.06 -8.82 -17.39
CA ALA A 668 9.34 -8.84 -18.67
C ALA A 668 7.97 -8.15 -18.53
N PRO A 669 7.58 -7.28 -19.50
CA PRO A 669 6.25 -6.69 -19.50
C PRO A 669 5.14 -7.76 -19.64
N PRO A 670 3.97 -7.56 -19.01
CA PRO A 670 2.93 -8.59 -18.84
C PRO A 670 2.19 -9.01 -20.13
N VAL A 671 2.50 -8.45 -21.30
CA VAL A 671 1.72 -8.70 -22.53
C VAL A 671 2.64 -8.92 -23.74
N GLY A 672 2.66 -10.17 -24.21
CA GLY A 672 3.02 -10.52 -25.60
C GLY A 672 4.51 -10.51 -25.94
N GLU A 673 5.08 -11.72 -25.94
CA GLU A 673 6.40 -12.12 -26.45
C GLU A 673 7.58 -11.96 -25.47
N GLN A 674 7.89 -13.07 -24.79
CA GLN A 674 9.14 -13.32 -24.08
C GLN A 674 10.32 -13.26 -25.07
N GLN A 675 10.85 -12.06 -25.35
CA GLN A 675 12.02 -11.85 -26.19
C GLN A 675 13.24 -11.47 -25.34
N ALA A 676 14.41 -11.99 -25.72
CA ALA A 676 15.71 -11.63 -25.15
C ALA A 676 16.70 -11.27 -26.27
N ILE A 677 17.82 -10.66 -25.91
CA ILE A 677 18.91 -10.37 -26.85
C ILE A 677 20.07 -11.31 -26.53
N ALA A 678 20.42 -12.19 -27.47
CA ALA A 678 21.71 -12.87 -27.46
C ALA A 678 22.79 -11.87 -27.88
N VAL A 679 23.56 -11.35 -26.93
CA VAL A 679 24.55 -10.28 -27.17
C VAL A 679 25.88 -10.89 -27.55
N ASP A 680 26.40 -10.51 -28.72
CA ASP A 680 27.73 -10.92 -29.18
C ASP A 680 28.82 -9.97 -28.67
N ARG A 681 28.49 -8.67 -28.59
CA ARG A 681 29.37 -7.61 -28.12
C ARG A 681 28.56 -6.38 -27.73
N PHE A 682 29.17 -5.49 -26.96
CA PHE A 682 28.64 -4.16 -26.73
C PHE A 682 29.73 -3.11 -26.91
N ASP A 683 29.33 -1.85 -27.09
CA ASP A 683 30.24 -0.70 -26.96
C ASP A 683 29.56 0.45 -26.21
N ARG A 684 30.36 1.44 -25.83
CA ARG A 684 29.87 2.67 -25.20
C ARG A 684 29.53 3.69 -26.29
N PRO A 685 28.24 3.98 -26.54
CA PRO A 685 27.87 5.03 -27.48
C PRO A 685 28.38 6.40 -27.02
N TRP A 686 28.49 6.61 -25.69
CA TRP A 686 28.94 7.86 -25.09
C TRP A 686 29.99 7.62 -23.99
N PRO A 687 31.29 7.80 -24.30
CA PRO A 687 32.37 7.57 -23.34
C PRO A 687 32.37 8.50 -22.12
N ASP A 688 31.85 9.72 -22.29
CA ASP A 688 31.81 10.75 -21.25
C ASP A 688 30.59 10.62 -20.32
N GLU A 689 29.63 9.78 -20.67
CA GLU A 689 28.48 9.49 -19.82
C GLU A 689 28.95 8.82 -18.53
N LYS A 690 28.48 9.30 -17.39
CA LYS A 690 28.81 8.73 -16.08
C LYS A 690 27.75 9.12 -15.07
N MET A 691 27.61 8.29 -14.05
CA MET A 691 26.93 8.68 -12.82
C MET A 691 27.74 9.78 -12.15
N ALA A 692 27.06 10.83 -11.71
CA ALA A 692 27.66 11.91 -10.94
C ALA A 692 26.74 12.31 -9.80
N LEU A 693 27.34 12.92 -8.77
CA LEU A 693 26.62 13.60 -7.71
C LEU A 693 26.52 15.08 -8.05
N PHE A 694 25.37 15.65 -7.78
CA PHE A 694 25.06 17.06 -7.96
C PHE A 694 24.47 17.60 -6.66
N LEU A 695 24.87 18.79 -6.25
CA LEU A 695 24.34 19.45 -5.07
C LEU A 695 23.56 20.68 -5.54
N GLY A 696 22.25 20.71 -5.31
CA GLY A 696 21.41 21.72 -5.95
C GLY A 696 20.00 21.76 -5.39
N HIS A 697 19.07 22.28 -6.16
CA HIS A 697 17.63 22.25 -5.83
C HIS A 697 16.80 21.97 -7.07
N PHE A 698 15.56 21.54 -6.86
CA PHE A 698 14.59 21.36 -7.93
C PHE A 698 13.63 22.55 -7.99
N SER A 699 13.11 22.80 -9.18
CA SER A 699 12.08 23.81 -9.44
C SER A 699 11.17 23.35 -10.58
N LEU A 700 9.96 23.90 -10.66
CA LEU A 700 9.08 23.71 -11.82
C LEU A 700 9.18 24.91 -12.73
N GLU A 701 9.58 24.68 -13.97
CA GLU A 701 9.70 25.72 -14.99
C GLU A 701 8.81 25.39 -16.20
N GLU A 702 8.26 26.43 -16.85
CA GLU A 702 7.58 26.27 -18.13
C GLU A 702 8.58 26.42 -19.27
N ILE A 703 8.91 25.31 -19.94
CA ILE A 703 9.87 25.23 -21.03
C ILE A 703 9.15 24.66 -22.26
N GLU A 704 9.24 25.36 -23.39
CA GLU A 704 8.55 25.00 -24.64
C GLU A 704 7.02 24.78 -24.48
N GLY A 705 6.40 25.48 -23.53
CA GLY A 705 4.96 25.40 -23.24
C GLY A 705 4.55 24.16 -22.43
N ARG A 706 5.52 23.47 -21.79
CA ARG A 706 5.30 22.37 -20.86
C ARG A 706 5.90 22.72 -19.51
N GLN A 707 5.22 22.39 -18.41
CA GLN A 707 5.86 22.42 -17.10
C GLN A 707 6.77 21.21 -16.95
N VAL A 708 8.03 21.44 -16.64
CA VAL A 708 9.04 20.41 -16.43
C VAL A 708 9.79 20.67 -15.14
N MET A 709 10.26 19.59 -14.51
CA MET A 709 11.12 19.70 -13.33
C MET A 709 12.55 20.01 -13.76
N VAL A 710 13.09 21.11 -13.25
CA VAL A 710 14.44 21.60 -13.50
C VAL A 710 15.27 21.51 -12.23
N PHE A 711 16.39 20.82 -12.31
CA PHE A 711 17.40 20.80 -11.26
C PHE A 711 18.48 21.84 -11.56
N THR A 712 18.81 22.67 -10.57
CA THR A 712 19.88 23.68 -10.67
C THR A 712 21.02 23.30 -9.73
N ASP A 713 22.19 23.01 -10.29
CA ASP A 713 23.41 22.73 -9.53
C ASP A 713 23.96 24.01 -8.88
N HIS A 714 24.23 23.97 -7.58
CA HIS A 714 24.75 25.10 -6.81
C HIS A 714 26.24 25.36 -7.04
N GLU A 715 27.01 24.37 -7.49
CA GLU A 715 28.46 24.53 -7.69
C GLU A 715 28.78 25.40 -8.92
N ASP A 716 28.03 25.23 -10.01
CA ASP A 716 28.28 25.91 -11.28
C ASP A 716 27.07 26.68 -11.85
N GLY A 717 25.89 26.55 -11.23
CA GLY A 717 24.65 27.17 -11.70
C GLY A 717 24.05 26.49 -12.94
N GLN A 718 24.56 25.33 -13.36
CA GLN A 718 24.06 24.61 -14.51
C GLN A 718 22.67 24.05 -14.21
N GLN A 719 21.75 24.31 -15.14
CA GLN A 719 20.38 23.80 -15.08
C GLN A 719 20.23 22.54 -15.93
N TYR A 720 19.43 21.59 -15.44
CA TYR A 720 19.12 20.33 -16.09
C TYR A 720 17.61 20.07 -16.03
N VAL A 721 17.03 19.59 -17.10
CA VAL A 721 15.63 19.10 -17.08
C VAL A 721 15.64 17.63 -16.67
N ILE A 722 14.78 17.23 -15.75
CA ILE A 722 14.73 15.86 -15.25
C ILE A 722 14.04 14.93 -16.26
N ASN A 723 14.70 13.81 -16.56
CA ASN A 723 14.22 12.81 -17.51
C ASN A 723 13.30 11.78 -16.81
N PRO A 724 12.15 11.40 -17.40
CA PRO A 724 11.58 11.89 -18.66
C PRO A 724 10.93 13.27 -18.52
N PRO A 725 11.12 14.19 -19.50
CA PRO A 725 10.54 15.54 -19.45
C PRO A 725 9.02 15.57 -19.71
N ASP A 726 8.46 14.45 -20.15
CA ASP A 726 7.06 14.32 -20.57
C ASP A 726 6.13 13.83 -19.46
N LEU A 727 6.61 13.79 -18.20
CA LEU A 727 5.70 13.51 -17.10
C LEU A 727 4.70 14.67 -16.96
N PRO A 728 3.43 14.37 -16.66
CA PRO A 728 2.43 15.40 -16.45
C PRO A 728 2.85 16.31 -15.29
N PRO A 729 2.52 17.61 -15.31
CA PRO A 729 2.95 18.54 -14.27
C PRO A 729 2.55 18.09 -12.86
N GLU A 730 1.41 17.42 -12.73
CA GLU A 730 0.90 16.84 -11.49
C GLU A 730 1.82 15.77 -10.90
N ALA A 731 2.58 15.04 -11.74
CA ALA A 731 3.54 14.04 -11.28
C ALA A 731 4.72 14.65 -10.52
N TYR A 732 5.01 15.93 -10.75
CA TYR A 732 6.06 16.66 -10.03
C TYR A 732 5.52 17.60 -8.97
N ALA A 733 4.31 18.14 -9.14
CA ALA A 733 3.76 19.19 -8.28
C ALA A 733 3.71 18.81 -6.79
N ASN A 734 3.66 17.51 -6.49
CA ASN A 734 3.60 16.97 -5.13
C ASN A 734 4.91 16.27 -4.70
N ASP A 735 6.00 16.37 -5.49
CA ASP A 735 7.30 15.82 -5.09
C ASP A 735 7.90 16.73 -4.01
N PRO A 736 8.06 16.26 -2.74
CA PRO A 736 8.55 17.08 -1.63
C PRO A 736 9.94 17.67 -1.90
N ILE A 737 10.67 17.09 -2.84
CA ILE A 737 11.99 17.57 -3.26
C ILE A 737 11.98 18.98 -3.85
N LEU A 738 10.81 19.47 -4.30
CA LEU A 738 10.63 20.84 -4.79
C LEU A 738 10.61 21.89 -3.66
N GLU A 739 10.31 21.48 -2.44
CA GLU A 739 10.29 22.38 -1.26
C GLU A 739 11.66 22.49 -0.59
N GLU A 740 12.58 21.57 -0.93
CA GLU A 740 13.89 21.50 -0.33
C GLU A 740 14.84 22.54 -0.96
N GLU A 741 15.41 23.41 -0.11
CA GLU A 741 16.36 24.43 -0.54
C GLU A 741 17.65 23.82 -1.12
N GLN A 742 18.02 22.62 -0.67
CA GLN A 742 19.22 21.93 -1.14
C GLN A 742 19.07 20.41 -1.00
N VAL A 743 19.48 19.71 -2.05
CA VAL A 743 19.39 18.26 -2.20
C VAL A 743 20.66 17.72 -2.85
N LEU A 744 21.08 16.53 -2.45
CA LEU A 744 22.14 15.80 -3.12
C LEU A 744 21.50 14.80 -4.07
N LEU A 745 21.78 14.94 -5.36
CA LEU A 745 21.22 14.13 -6.44
C LEU A 745 22.32 13.25 -7.04
N ALA A 746 22.10 11.93 -7.06
CA ALA A 746 22.82 11.04 -7.96
C ALA A 746 22.05 10.94 -9.27
N GLY A 747 22.72 11.23 -10.39
CA GLY A 747 22.09 11.17 -11.70
C GLY A 747 23.07 11.07 -12.85
N ILE A 748 22.51 10.89 -14.04
CA ILE A 748 23.26 10.74 -15.29
C ILE A 748 22.79 11.84 -16.25
N VAL A 749 23.72 12.71 -16.66
CA VAL A 749 23.43 13.73 -17.67
C VAL A 749 23.44 13.07 -19.04
N HIS A 750 22.32 13.18 -19.75
CA HIS A 750 22.24 12.64 -21.09
C HIS A 750 23.18 13.41 -22.03
N PRO A 751 24.05 12.72 -22.77
CA PRO A 751 25.16 13.36 -23.50
C PRO A 751 24.67 14.30 -24.60
N THR A 752 23.63 13.90 -25.35
CA THR A 752 23.11 14.65 -26.51
C THR A 752 21.77 15.32 -26.28
N ASP A 753 20.87 14.63 -25.59
CA ASP A 753 19.47 15.04 -25.49
C ASP A 753 19.28 16.28 -24.65
N ARG A 754 18.41 17.16 -25.16
CA ARG A 754 18.10 18.45 -24.58
C ARG A 754 16.59 18.67 -24.64
N PHE A 755 16.04 19.36 -23.65
CA PHE A 755 14.67 19.86 -23.67
C PHE A 755 14.69 21.38 -23.43
N GLY A 756 14.14 22.16 -24.36
CA GLY A 756 14.27 23.62 -24.33
C GLY A 756 15.71 24.14 -24.37
N GLY A 757 16.64 23.35 -24.90
CA GLY A 757 18.07 23.66 -24.92
C GLY A 757 18.83 23.29 -23.63
N LEU A 758 18.16 22.86 -22.57
CA LEU A 758 18.79 22.39 -21.33
C LEU A 758 19.14 20.89 -21.41
N PRO A 759 20.27 20.44 -20.82
CA PRO A 759 20.62 19.02 -20.71
C PRO A 759 19.57 18.22 -19.93
N LEU A 760 19.25 17.03 -20.42
CA LEU A 760 18.44 16.07 -19.65
C LEU A 760 19.29 15.40 -18.57
N LEU A 761 18.76 15.26 -17.36
CA LEU A 761 19.37 14.60 -16.22
C LEU A 761 18.45 13.49 -15.71
N SER A 762 18.90 12.24 -15.84
CA SER A 762 18.20 11.07 -15.32
C SER A 762 18.49 10.92 -13.83
N ARG A 763 17.46 11.13 -13.00
CA ARG A 763 17.54 10.93 -11.53
C ARG A 763 17.69 9.45 -11.20
N ARG A 764 18.58 9.11 -10.26
CA ARG A 764 18.83 7.73 -9.78
C ARG A 764 18.74 7.59 -8.27
N GLY A 765 19.12 8.62 -7.52
CA GLY A 765 18.97 8.65 -6.06
C GLY A 765 19.04 10.08 -5.52
N THR A 766 18.46 10.30 -4.35
CA THR A 766 18.42 11.62 -3.69
C THR A 766 18.63 11.49 -2.19
N ALA A 767 19.32 12.44 -1.57
CA ALA A 767 19.46 12.56 -0.13
C ALA A 767 19.12 13.98 0.36
N LEU A 768 18.48 14.06 1.55
CA LEU A 768 17.84 15.27 2.09
C LEU A 768 18.19 15.58 3.56
N ASP A 769 19.25 14.98 4.10
CA ASP A 769 19.57 15.15 5.52
C ASP A 769 20.32 16.46 5.84
N ASN A 770 20.53 16.72 7.13
CA ASN A 770 21.17 17.95 7.60
C ASN A 770 22.59 18.16 7.05
N ARG A 771 23.33 17.09 6.74
CA ARG A 771 24.67 17.22 6.15
C ARG A 771 24.57 17.71 4.72
N VAL A 772 23.59 17.22 3.96
CA VAL A 772 23.29 17.73 2.63
C VAL A 772 22.94 19.21 2.69
N LYS A 773 22.13 19.65 3.67
CA LYS A 773 21.73 21.05 3.84
C LYS A 773 22.90 21.97 4.21
N GLU A 774 23.86 21.48 4.98
CA GLU A 774 25.03 22.25 5.42
C GLU A 774 26.20 22.25 4.43
N ALA A 775 26.25 21.27 3.53
CA ALA A 775 27.35 21.13 2.58
C ALA A 775 27.41 22.31 1.60
N THR A 776 28.64 22.70 1.26
CA THR A 776 28.87 23.75 0.25
C THR A 776 29.39 23.23 -1.08
N ALA A 777 29.76 21.94 -1.11
CA ALA A 777 30.25 21.25 -2.30
C ALA A 777 29.98 19.75 -2.22
N VAL A 778 29.79 19.11 -3.37
CA VAL A 778 29.64 17.66 -3.53
C VAL A 778 30.84 16.92 -2.95
N SER A 779 32.04 17.47 -3.05
CA SER A 779 33.27 16.82 -2.54
C SER A 779 33.26 16.57 -1.03
N GLU A 780 32.46 17.31 -0.26
CA GLU A 780 32.30 17.12 1.19
C GLU A 780 31.40 15.91 1.52
N LEU A 781 30.61 15.47 0.55
CA LEU A 781 29.61 14.41 0.69
C LEU A 781 30.00 13.15 -0.11
N ALA A 782 30.84 13.29 -1.13
CA ALA A 782 31.09 12.22 -2.10
C ALA A 782 31.54 10.90 -1.46
N GLU A 783 32.41 10.91 -0.45
CA GLU A 783 32.90 9.70 0.20
C GLU A 783 31.77 8.91 0.89
N ASP A 784 30.82 9.61 1.53
CA ASP A 784 29.76 8.98 2.31
C ASP A 784 28.52 8.61 1.47
N TYR A 785 28.25 9.37 0.40
CA TYR A 785 27.01 9.22 -0.36
C TYR A 785 27.19 8.50 -1.69
N THR A 786 28.42 8.35 -2.21
CA THR A 786 28.62 7.58 -3.45
C THR A 786 28.12 6.15 -3.28
N ASP A 787 28.56 5.44 -2.24
CA ASP A 787 28.12 4.05 -2.00
C ASP A 787 26.63 3.93 -1.65
N ARG A 788 26.02 5.03 -1.19
CA ARG A 788 24.65 5.08 -0.70
C ARG A 788 23.63 5.43 -1.78
N LEU A 789 24.00 6.33 -2.68
CA LEU A 789 23.13 6.83 -3.75
C LEU A 789 23.46 6.22 -5.12
N PHE A 790 24.68 5.73 -5.32
CA PHE A 790 24.98 5.03 -6.57
C PHE A 790 24.35 3.65 -6.47
N PRO A 791 23.59 3.24 -7.49
CA PRO A 791 22.93 1.95 -7.49
C PRO A 791 24.01 0.86 -7.41
N THR A 792 24.06 0.20 -6.26
CA THR A 792 24.79 -1.07 -6.15
C THR A 792 24.03 -2.10 -6.96
N ILE A 793 24.76 -3.06 -7.55
CA ILE A 793 24.14 -4.18 -8.27
C ILE A 793 23.28 -4.95 -7.25
N PRO A 794 21.94 -4.92 -7.34
CA PRO A 794 21.09 -5.48 -6.33
C PRO A 794 21.33 -6.99 -6.23
N ARG A 795 21.37 -7.50 -5.01
CA ARG A 795 21.54 -8.92 -4.74
C ARG A 795 20.20 -9.52 -4.37
N PHE A 796 19.77 -10.49 -5.17
CA PHE A 796 18.54 -11.21 -4.97
C PHE A 796 18.85 -12.67 -4.68
N ASN A 797 18.19 -13.23 -3.67
CA ASN A 797 18.15 -14.67 -3.51
C ASN A 797 17.12 -15.22 -4.50
N ALA A 798 17.53 -16.18 -5.34
CA ALA A 798 16.64 -16.84 -6.30
C ALA A 798 15.42 -17.46 -5.60
N ALA A 799 15.58 -17.96 -4.38
CA ALA A 799 14.50 -18.49 -3.55
C ALA A 799 13.52 -17.41 -3.03
N GLN A 800 13.94 -16.13 -2.99
CA GLN A 800 13.11 -15.01 -2.54
C GLN A 800 12.50 -14.22 -3.69
N MET A 801 12.99 -14.42 -4.92
CA MET A 801 12.31 -13.87 -6.09
C MET A 801 10.96 -14.56 -6.19
N PRO A 802 9.82 -13.83 -6.25
CA PRO A 802 8.54 -14.45 -6.52
C PRO A 802 8.66 -15.21 -7.83
N PRO A 803 8.58 -16.54 -7.81
CA PRO A 803 8.60 -17.30 -9.04
C PRO A 803 7.36 -16.95 -9.83
N SER A 804 7.54 -16.27 -10.93
CA SER A 804 6.42 -15.84 -11.75
C SER A 804 5.85 -17.05 -12.51
N GLY A 805 4.52 -17.12 -12.50
CA GLY A 805 3.69 -17.61 -13.60
C GLY A 805 3.81 -19.07 -14.07
N GLY A 806 4.60 -19.95 -13.45
CA GLY A 806 4.69 -21.35 -13.88
C GLY A 806 4.88 -22.34 -12.73
N LEU A 807 4.50 -23.61 -12.97
CA LEU A 807 4.71 -24.70 -12.00
C LEU A 807 6.20 -24.83 -11.64
N ALA A 808 7.08 -24.69 -12.65
CA ALA A 808 8.53 -24.85 -12.53
C ALA A 808 9.26 -23.73 -11.76
N GLY A 809 8.54 -22.69 -11.30
CA GLY A 809 9.14 -21.59 -10.53
C GLY A 809 9.48 -21.95 -9.08
N GLY A 810 8.99 -23.07 -8.54
CA GLY A 810 9.17 -23.40 -7.12
C GLY A 810 8.23 -22.62 -6.18
N LEU A 811 7.18 -21.99 -6.72
CA LEU A 811 6.08 -21.49 -5.89
C LEU A 811 5.25 -22.64 -5.31
N LEU A 812 5.10 -23.71 -6.08
CA LEU A 812 4.40 -24.88 -5.57
C LEU A 812 5.34 -25.75 -4.74
N PRO A 813 4.85 -26.29 -3.62
CA PRO A 813 5.56 -27.32 -2.87
C PRO A 813 5.80 -28.55 -3.76
N ASP A 814 6.89 -29.29 -3.51
CA ASP A 814 7.24 -30.52 -4.24
C ASP A 814 6.07 -31.52 -4.33
N ASP A 815 5.22 -31.54 -3.30
CA ASP A 815 3.96 -32.28 -3.27
C ASP A 815 2.80 -31.30 -3.08
N ALA A 816 2.02 -31.07 -4.15
CA ALA A 816 0.89 -30.16 -4.19
C ALA A 816 -0.43 -30.95 -4.31
N VAL A 817 -1.44 -30.56 -3.53
CA VAL A 817 -2.79 -31.14 -3.56
C VAL A 817 -3.77 -30.04 -3.94
N ILE A 818 -4.47 -30.22 -5.05
CA ILE A 818 -5.53 -29.31 -5.51
C ILE A 818 -6.88 -29.86 -5.01
N GLU A 819 -7.51 -29.08 -4.15
CA GLU A 819 -8.71 -29.48 -3.42
C GLU A 819 -9.97 -28.84 -4.00
N ARG A 820 -9.82 -27.72 -4.72
CA ARG A 820 -10.93 -27.01 -5.35
C ARG A 820 -10.53 -26.37 -6.67
N VAL A 821 -11.40 -26.49 -7.67
CA VAL A 821 -11.29 -25.81 -8.95
C VAL A 821 -12.60 -25.07 -9.21
N GLU A 822 -12.53 -23.77 -9.51
CA GLU A 822 -13.71 -22.99 -9.85
C GLU A 822 -13.41 -21.89 -10.86
N LEU A 823 -14.45 -21.42 -11.55
CA LEU A 823 -14.37 -20.27 -12.43
C LEU A 823 -14.52 -18.99 -11.58
N VAL A 824 -13.57 -18.09 -11.69
CA VAL A 824 -13.52 -16.83 -10.94
C VAL A 824 -13.31 -15.64 -11.86
N TYR A 825 -13.65 -14.46 -11.36
CA TYR A 825 -13.40 -13.18 -12.00
C TYR A 825 -12.41 -12.42 -11.10
N PRO A 826 -11.12 -12.40 -11.45
CA PRO A 826 -10.12 -11.72 -10.64
C PRO A 826 -10.27 -10.21 -10.84
N TYR A 827 -10.54 -9.51 -9.75
CA TYR A 827 -10.45 -8.06 -9.67
C TYR A 827 -9.06 -7.69 -9.17
N ARG A 828 -8.37 -6.83 -9.92
CA ARG A 828 -7.07 -6.29 -9.53
C ARG A 828 -7.19 -4.79 -9.61
N PRO A 829 -7.27 -4.07 -8.48
CA PRO A 829 -7.22 -2.62 -8.53
C PRO A 829 -5.94 -2.26 -9.26
N GLN A 830 -6.05 -1.54 -10.37
CA GLN A 830 -4.85 -1.03 -11.01
C GLN A 830 -4.25 -0.03 -10.02
N PRO A 831 -2.98 -0.20 -9.60
CA PRO A 831 -2.34 0.85 -8.84
C PRO A 831 -2.46 2.13 -9.67
N PRO A 832 -2.72 3.28 -9.04
CA PRO A 832 -2.74 4.53 -9.78
C PRO A 832 -1.44 4.59 -10.57
N THR A 833 -1.54 4.63 -11.89
CA THR A 833 -0.41 5.15 -12.65
C THR A 833 -0.25 6.57 -12.14
N PHE A 834 0.93 6.92 -11.60
CA PHE A 834 1.29 8.26 -11.10
C PHE A 834 1.01 9.42 -12.10
N ASN A 835 0.47 9.11 -13.28
CA ASN A 835 0.28 9.96 -14.43
C ASN A 835 -1.18 10.34 -14.72
N ALA A 836 -2.16 10.03 -13.87
CA ALA A 836 -3.56 10.35 -14.20
C ALA A 836 -4.42 10.74 -13.00
N ALA A 837 -4.83 12.02 -12.96
CA ALA A 837 -6.00 12.50 -12.24
C ALA A 837 -7.33 11.95 -12.81
N ASN A 838 -7.29 10.76 -13.43
CA ASN A 838 -8.45 10.14 -14.05
C ASN A 838 -9.17 9.31 -13.00
N GLU A 839 -10.50 9.44 -12.97
CA GLU A 839 -11.38 8.53 -12.25
C GLU A 839 -10.94 7.08 -12.51
N PRO A 840 -10.98 6.19 -11.50
CA PRO A 840 -10.56 4.79 -11.67
C PRO A 840 -11.26 4.19 -12.89
N GLU A 841 -10.47 3.91 -13.93
CA GLU A 841 -11.01 3.39 -15.18
C GLU A 841 -11.70 2.06 -14.90
N ALA A 842 -12.89 1.89 -15.49
CA ALA A 842 -13.66 0.69 -15.29
C ALA A 842 -12.91 -0.52 -15.89
N GLN A 843 -12.61 -1.51 -15.05
CA GLN A 843 -11.83 -2.69 -15.41
C GLN A 843 -12.73 -3.75 -16.06
N LEU A 844 -12.36 -4.26 -17.23
CA LEU A 844 -12.98 -5.45 -17.79
C LEU A 844 -12.50 -6.70 -17.02
N LEU A 845 -13.44 -7.45 -16.45
CA LEU A 845 -13.20 -8.71 -15.76
C LEU A 845 -13.47 -9.87 -16.70
N GLU A 846 -12.40 -10.63 -16.96
CA GLU A 846 -12.45 -11.87 -17.72
C GLU A 846 -12.45 -13.07 -16.77
N PRO A 847 -13.17 -14.15 -17.10
CA PRO A 847 -13.18 -15.35 -16.29
C PRO A 847 -11.82 -16.07 -16.38
N VAL A 848 -11.38 -16.63 -15.26
CA VAL A 848 -10.19 -17.49 -15.14
C VAL A 848 -10.54 -18.73 -14.32
N TRP A 849 -9.84 -19.83 -14.56
CA TRP A 849 -9.91 -21.02 -13.70
C TRP A 849 -8.96 -20.84 -12.54
N ALA A 850 -9.47 -20.91 -11.31
CA ALA A 850 -8.69 -20.88 -10.09
C ALA A 850 -8.55 -22.29 -9.51
N PHE A 851 -7.31 -22.75 -9.37
CA PHE A 851 -6.95 -24.01 -8.73
C PHE A 851 -6.46 -23.71 -7.32
N TYR A 852 -7.29 -24.00 -6.33
CA TYR A 852 -6.97 -23.85 -4.92
C TYR A 852 -6.37 -25.15 -4.41
N GLY A 853 -5.26 -25.04 -3.71
CA GLY A 853 -4.59 -26.21 -3.16
C GLY A 853 -3.73 -25.90 -1.96
N ARG A 854 -3.05 -26.93 -1.49
CA ARG A 854 -2.06 -26.87 -0.42
C ARG A 854 -0.92 -27.84 -0.66
N SER A 855 0.18 -27.63 0.05
CA SER A 855 1.22 -28.63 0.19
C SER A 855 0.68 -29.89 0.88
N ALA A 856 1.29 -31.04 0.58
CA ALA A 856 0.95 -32.30 1.25
C ALA A 856 1.15 -32.22 2.78
N ASP A 857 2.13 -31.42 3.24
CA ASP A 857 2.37 -31.14 4.66
C ASP A 857 1.42 -30.08 5.27
N GLY A 858 0.56 -29.45 4.45
CA GLY A 858 -0.41 -28.44 4.85
C GLY A 858 0.17 -27.08 5.23
N ARG A 859 1.49 -26.87 5.09
CA ARG A 859 2.18 -25.62 5.46
C ARG A 859 1.97 -24.49 4.47
N THR A 860 1.73 -24.78 3.21
CA THR A 860 1.55 -23.78 2.17
C THR A 860 0.19 -23.99 1.54
N GLN A 861 -0.63 -22.96 1.50
CA GLN A 861 -1.82 -22.89 0.65
C GLN A 861 -1.48 -22.12 -0.61
N PHE A 862 -2.12 -22.43 -1.72
CA PHE A 862 -1.88 -21.72 -2.97
C PHE A 862 -3.13 -21.60 -3.82
N ILE A 863 -3.10 -20.63 -4.72
CA ILE A 863 -4.12 -20.39 -5.74
C ILE A 863 -3.38 -20.21 -7.07
N ILE A 864 -3.76 -20.97 -8.08
CA ILE A 864 -3.21 -20.83 -9.44
C ILE A 864 -4.33 -20.36 -10.36
N HIS A 865 -4.13 -19.23 -11.03
CA HIS A 865 -5.04 -18.68 -12.02
C HIS A 865 -4.59 -19.12 -13.42
N VAL A 866 -5.43 -19.85 -14.14
CA VAL A 866 -5.22 -20.25 -15.54
C VAL A 866 -6.28 -19.58 -16.41
N ARG A 867 -5.87 -19.01 -17.54
CA ARG A 867 -6.78 -18.28 -18.43
C ARG A 867 -7.91 -19.19 -18.91
N ALA A 868 -9.16 -18.73 -18.78
CA ALA A 868 -10.34 -19.50 -19.20
C ALA A 868 -10.89 -19.08 -20.57
N VAL A 869 -10.41 -17.99 -21.14
CA VAL A 869 -10.81 -17.49 -22.46
C VAL A 869 -9.77 -17.83 -23.52
N THR A 870 -10.22 -18.29 -24.69
CA THR A 870 -9.33 -18.48 -25.84
C THR A 870 -9.00 -17.11 -26.45
N PRO A 871 -7.71 -16.78 -26.67
CA PRO A 871 -7.30 -15.49 -27.23
C PRO A 871 -7.78 -15.24 -28.67
#